data_AF-A0A2H9SLS5-F1
#
_entry.id   AF-A0A2H9SLS5-F1
#
_cell.length_a   1.000
_cell.length_b   1.000
_cell.length_c   1.000
_cell.angle_alpha   90.00
_cell.angle_beta   90.00
_cell.angle_gamma   90.00
#
_symmetry.space_group_name_H-M   'P 1'
#
loop_
_entity.id
_entity.type
_entity.pdbx_description
1 polymer ?
#
loop_
_entity_poly.entity_id
_entity_poly.type
_entity_poly.pdbx_seq_one_letter_code
_entity_poly.pdbx_strand_id
1 'polypeptide(L)'
;MSVTPVNVRSIEETVAPKVAHRKVSKGNSKPRLIFDTHNKRADLNIAIAKNPKSMTSNRTWAVLEVKVAGSENSTKVLANINGLSRRLDLSKSEIRAAIKNKTLESLVSQQLEKKMQEIKSQKVEVVSSLQPSQRKLNSFIERLKGAVVDLWWLTTTERWDLFRLRFMLRANGDQLQNEGQLRALTAYRNAYKRVPAYKKHVAENVPKKGATPQLPKRFADIPLTDKKTYIQKVEDVDDLYLDGKLPKSGQLDSSTGTTGEPALWVRSSKELAVTQKLMAFARKAKFGHKDVILLNTFALGLWATGVTVAGAGPKQGLIANVGIVPDYAEKSVTIIKQLTKKNSSKPIVLCGYPPNIRKIADAVQNDPELKKKLDEGKLVMHAIVGGEGMTEELRKDILDKGFSSVFSSYGASDLDINIGYETNTEIAIRQACIDNPALAEELYGGGPPPMIFHYDPLHYFIETTKDNELVYTCCRKERASPRIRYNLHDTGKVMKAEDVCDILKKYGIELKPRTNLPFLFVHGREGTVSYGGSKIHYEHFEQAIRAIDKDGAINVDRFALHKPQEDKLEFWIEASSDEAYNQIKANLNEMQHKLIEQIAEKNTDFQKILDSKSNPYPQIRLFKPKQSIMSKHAELNPHRKLQRVVADSPDIKQQLHEAPDSFVVSTGDYPK
;
A
#
# COMPACT_ATOMS: atom_id res chain seq x y z
N MET A 1 -17.31 25.65 46.42
CA MET A 1 -17.62 25.31 45.01
C MET A 1 -17.14 23.89 44.76
N SER A 2 -18.05 22.98 44.42
CA SER A 2 -17.68 21.61 44.05
C SER A 2 -16.82 21.67 42.79
N VAL A 3 -15.61 21.13 42.87
CA VAL A 3 -14.69 21.08 41.72
C VAL A 3 -15.25 20.03 40.76
N THR A 4 -15.68 20.44 39.57
CA THR A 4 -16.11 19.50 38.53
C THR A 4 -14.86 18.76 38.01
N PRO A 5 -14.81 17.42 38.10
CA PRO A 5 -13.65 16.65 37.65
C PRO A 5 -13.50 16.72 36.13
N VAL A 6 -12.27 16.59 35.64
CA VAL A 6 -11.99 16.52 34.20
C VAL A 6 -12.39 15.15 33.66
N ASN A 7 -13.27 15.11 32.67
CA ASN A 7 -13.71 13.86 32.05
C ASN A 7 -12.61 13.25 31.18
N VAL A 8 -12.33 11.96 31.36
CA VAL A 8 -11.38 11.18 30.58
C VAL A 8 -12.01 9.86 30.14
N ARG A 9 -11.61 9.35 28.98
CA ARG A 9 -12.07 8.05 28.47
C ARG A 9 -11.51 6.90 29.31
N SER A 10 -10.21 6.91 29.54
CA SER A 10 -9.48 5.85 30.23
C SER A 10 -8.18 6.38 30.83
N ILE A 11 -7.61 5.61 31.77
CA ILE A 11 -6.24 5.78 32.24
C ILE A 11 -5.47 4.55 31.77
N GLU A 12 -4.54 4.74 30.85
CA GLU A 12 -3.82 3.64 30.22
C GLU A 12 -2.33 3.75 30.51
N GLU A 13 -1.69 2.63 30.88
CA GLU A 13 -0.26 2.49 30.68
C GLU A 13 -0.03 2.41 29.17
N THR A 14 0.87 3.24 28.63
CA THR A 14 1.15 3.22 27.19
C THR A 14 1.82 1.89 26.85
N VAL A 15 1.03 0.88 26.50
CA VAL A 15 1.55 -0.33 25.86
C VAL A 15 1.82 0.09 24.43
N ALA A 16 3.09 0.33 24.10
CA ALA A 16 3.47 0.42 22.69
C ALA A 16 2.86 -0.80 21.98
N PRO A 17 2.21 -0.64 20.80
CA PRO A 17 1.71 -1.79 20.05
C PRO A 17 2.86 -2.81 20.00
N LYS A 18 2.57 -4.07 20.36
CA LYS A 18 3.55 -5.16 20.38
C LYS A 18 4.01 -5.44 18.95
N VAL A 19 4.82 -4.56 18.39
CA VAL A 19 5.59 -4.82 17.18
C VAL A 19 6.71 -5.73 17.63
N ALA A 20 6.56 -7.02 17.33
CA ALA A 20 7.57 -8.02 17.63
C ALA A 20 8.94 -7.53 17.13
N HIS A 21 9.90 -7.48 18.07
CA HIS A 21 11.32 -7.15 17.88
C HIS A 21 11.71 -5.65 17.75
N ARG A 22 11.67 -4.89 18.86
CA ARG A 22 12.80 -4.03 19.32
C ARG A 22 12.51 -3.32 20.66
N LYS A 23 13.56 -3.09 21.47
CA LYS A 23 13.51 -2.31 22.71
C LYS A 23 13.02 -0.88 22.43
N VAL A 24 11.85 -0.55 22.97
CA VAL A 24 11.25 0.79 22.97
C VAL A 24 12.02 1.69 23.95
N SER A 25 12.12 2.99 23.66
CA SER A 25 12.83 3.94 24.53
C SER A 25 12.15 4.09 25.90
N LYS A 26 12.92 4.36 26.96
CA LYS A 26 12.49 4.43 28.38
C LYS A 26 11.41 5.49 28.68
N GLY A 27 10.97 6.30 27.71
CA GLY A 27 9.92 7.31 27.88
C GLY A 27 8.48 6.79 27.82
N ASN A 28 8.25 5.57 27.32
CA ASN A 28 6.92 5.04 26.98
C ASN A 28 6.23 4.22 28.09
N SER A 29 6.70 4.26 29.33
CA SER A 29 6.15 3.44 30.44
C SER A 29 5.33 4.24 31.48
N LYS A 30 5.05 5.52 31.22
CA LYS A 30 4.25 6.35 32.14
C LYS A 30 2.75 6.20 31.83
N PRO A 31 1.88 6.02 32.84
CA PRO A 31 0.45 6.05 32.62
C PRO A 31 0.02 7.41 32.06
N ARG A 32 -1.07 7.42 31.30
CA ARG A 32 -1.60 8.62 30.64
C ARG A 32 -3.11 8.75 30.85
N LEU A 33 -3.57 9.98 30.94
CA LEU A 33 -4.98 10.33 30.74
C LEU A 33 -5.28 10.28 29.24
N ILE A 34 -6.24 9.44 28.87
CA ILE A 34 -6.74 9.31 27.50
C ILE A 34 -8.05 10.09 27.42
N PHE A 35 -8.09 11.08 26.56
CA PHE A 35 -9.30 11.87 26.33
C PHE A 35 -10.12 11.23 25.21
N ASP A 36 -11.45 11.30 25.33
CA ASP A 36 -12.32 10.78 24.29
C ASP A 36 -12.32 11.74 23.09
N THR A 37 -11.40 11.52 22.16
CA THR A 37 -11.37 12.26 20.90
C THR A 37 -12.13 11.46 19.85
N HIS A 38 -12.97 12.14 19.08
CA HIS A 38 -13.75 11.54 17.98
C HIS A 38 -12.88 10.70 17.02
N ASN A 39 -11.59 11.03 16.93
CA ASN A 39 -10.64 10.46 15.97
C ASN A 39 -9.53 9.59 16.61
N LYS A 40 -9.68 9.17 17.89
CA LYS A 40 -8.64 8.41 18.63
C LYS A 40 -7.24 9.07 18.57
N ARG A 41 -7.17 10.40 18.54
CA ARG A 41 -5.92 11.17 18.57
C ARG A 41 -5.29 11.12 19.97
N ALA A 42 -3.96 11.02 20.00
CA ALA A 42 -3.19 10.94 21.24
C ALA A 42 -2.52 12.26 21.62
N ASP A 43 -2.69 13.28 20.80
CA ASP A 43 -2.03 14.57 20.98
C ASP A 43 -2.74 15.52 21.94
N LEU A 44 -3.83 15.06 22.57
CA LEU A 44 -4.38 15.62 23.80
C LEU A 44 -4.01 14.81 25.04
N ASN A 45 -3.45 13.60 24.91
CA ASN A 45 -3.19 12.72 26.05
C ASN A 45 -2.07 13.27 26.96
N ILE A 46 -2.32 13.24 28.26
CA ILE A 46 -1.44 13.84 29.28
C ILE A 46 -0.81 12.74 30.13
N ALA A 47 0.52 12.75 30.25
CA ALA A 47 1.23 11.81 31.11
C ALA A 47 0.96 12.09 32.59
N ILE A 48 0.78 11.02 33.37
CA ILE A 48 0.62 11.07 34.82
C ILE A 48 1.77 10.35 35.55
N ALA A 49 1.98 10.68 36.83
CA ALA A 49 3.01 10.04 37.64
C ALA A 49 2.62 8.58 37.94
N LYS A 50 3.57 7.65 37.75
CA LYS A 50 3.41 6.24 38.14
C LYS A 50 3.72 6.12 39.64
N ASN A 51 2.76 5.66 40.44
CA ASN A 51 2.88 5.41 41.88
C ASN A 51 3.53 6.59 42.65
N PRO A 52 2.87 7.75 42.72
CA PRO A 52 3.44 8.91 43.39
C PRO A 52 3.54 8.71 44.91
N LYS A 53 4.67 9.14 45.50
CA LYS A 53 4.89 9.08 46.96
C LYS A 53 3.95 9.99 47.75
N SER A 54 3.51 11.11 47.15
CA SER A 54 2.58 12.07 47.73
C SER A 54 1.70 12.69 46.65
N MET A 55 0.45 13.01 47.00
CA MET A 55 -0.50 13.67 46.08
C MET A 55 -0.42 15.19 46.22
N THR A 56 0.73 15.76 45.86
CA THR A 56 1.02 17.20 46.02
C THR A 56 1.58 17.80 44.74
N SER A 57 0.99 18.93 44.32
CA SER A 57 1.48 19.69 43.16
C SER A 57 2.89 20.24 43.41
N ASN A 58 3.73 20.23 42.39
CA ASN A 58 5.11 20.75 42.43
C ASN A 58 5.50 21.37 41.08
N ARG A 59 6.79 21.64 40.86
CA ARG A 59 7.27 22.26 39.61
C ARG A 59 7.01 21.43 38.34
N THR A 60 6.81 20.12 38.48
CA THR A 60 6.71 19.16 37.38
C THR A 60 5.30 18.55 37.24
N TRP A 61 4.60 18.39 38.36
CA TRP A 61 3.34 17.66 38.45
C TRP A 61 2.26 18.53 39.09
N ALA A 62 1.05 18.46 38.55
CA ALA A 62 -0.14 19.10 39.10
C ALA A 62 -1.14 18.03 39.54
N VAL A 63 -1.67 18.14 40.75
CA VAL A 63 -2.82 17.33 41.18
C VAL A 63 -4.00 17.75 40.33
N LEU A 64 -4.64 16.77 39.69
CA LEU A 64 -5.82 16.95 38.86
C LEU A 64 -6.86 15.90 39.26
N GLU A 65 -8.08 16.35 39.52
CA GLU A 65 -9.20 15.44 39.74
C GLU A 65 -9.85 15.05 38.41
N VAL A 66 -9.93 13.74 38.13
CA VAL A 66 -10.43 13.21 36.86
C VAL A 66 -11.58 12.24 37.08
N LYS A 67 -12.53 12.19 36.15
CA LYS A 67 -13.62 11.21 36.12
C LYS A 67 -13.47 10.33 34.88
N VAL A 68 -13.28 9.03 35.10
CA VAL A 68 -13.13 8.06 34.01
C VAL A 68 -14.51 7.65 33.50
N ALA A 69 -14.67 7.54 32.18
CA ALA A 69 -15.91 7.08 31.56
C ALA A 69 -16.33 5.72 32.14
N GLY A 70 -17.60 5.62 32.56
CA GLY A 70 -18.15 4.43 33.21
C GLY A 70 -17.86 4.30 34.71
N SER A 71 -17.15 5.25 35.33
CA SER A 71 -16.94 5.30 36.78
C SER A 71 -17.84 6.33 37.47
N GLU A 72 -18.43 5.95 38.60
CA GLU A 72 -19.23 6.87 39.43
C GLU A 72 -18.35 7.84 40.22
N ASN A 73 -17.13 7.45 40.57
CA ASN A 73 -16.23 8.20 41.43
C ASN A 73 -15.12 8.92 40.64
N SER A 74 -14.75 10.12 41.09
CA SER A 74 -13.55 10.82 40.62
C SER A 74 -12.29 10.26 41.29
N THR A 75 -11.15 10.40 40.62
CA THR A 75 -9.84 9.99 41.14
C THR A 75 -8.84 11.13 40.97
N LYS A 76 -7.94 11.32 41.95
CA LYS A 76 -6.86 12.30 41.87
C LYS A 76 -5.62 11.70 41.24
N VAL A 77 -5.06 12.40 40.25
CA VAL A 77 -3.82 12.01 39.57
C VAL A 77 -2.80 13.15 39.61
N LEU A 78 -1.52 12.82 39.46
CA LEU A 78 -0.48 13.82 39.21
C LEU A 78 -0.24 13.96 37.71
N ALA A 79 -0.82 14.97 37.08
CA ALA A 79 -0.67 15.29 35.66
C ALA A 79 0.60 16.09 35.39
N ASN A 80 1.30 15.78 34.28
CA ASN A 80 2.53 16.44 33.93
C ASN A 80 2.28 17.88 33.44
N ILE A 81 2.89 18.88 34.09
CA ILE A 81 2.69 20.30 33.75
C ILE A 81 3.19 20.64 32.34
N ASN A 82 4.30 20.05 31.89
CA ASN A 82 4.76 20.26 30.51
C ASN A 82 3.80 19.62 29.49
N GLY A 83 3.19 18.48 29.85
CA GLY A 83 2.14 17.84 29.08
C GLY A 83 0.91 18.73 28.96
N LEU A 84 0.37 19.20 30.08
CA LEU A 84 -0.74 20.16 30.12
C LEU A 84 -0.46 21.39 29.25
N SER A 85 0.71 22.01 29.45
CA SER A 85 1.13 23.21 28.72
C SER A 85 1.19 22.99 27.21
N ARG A 86 1.89 21.94 26.77
CA ARG A 86 2.10 21.66 25.34
C ARG A 86 0.83 21.16 24.64
N ARG A 87 0.06 20.30 25.30
CA ARG A 87 -1.09 19.60 24.71
C ARG A 87 -2.36 20.45 24.70
N LEU A 88 -2.50 21.33 25.67
CA LEU A 88 -3.65 22.24 25.79
C LEU A 88 -3.31 23.67 25.35
N ASP A 89 -2.10 23.95 24.91
CA ASP A 89 -1.68 25.30 24.49
C ASP A 89 -1.85 26.33 25.64
N LEU A 90 -1.40 25.96 26.83
CA LEU A 90 -1.41 26.78 28.04
C LEU A 90 0.01 27.15 28.44
N SER A 91 0.24 28.39 28.89
CA SER A 91 1.52 28.75 29.50
C SER A 91 1.68 28.09 30.87
N LYS A 92 2.92 27.83 31.28
CA LYS A 92 3.21 27.29 32.62
C LYS A 92 2.80 28.26 33.73
N SER A 93 2.75 29.56 33.46
CA SER A 93 2.25 30.59 34.37
C SER A 93 0.76 30.45 34.60
N GLU A 94 -0.05 30.27 33.56
CA GLU A 94 -1.49 30.07 33.67
C GLU A 94 -1.83 28.82 34.49
N ILE A 95 -1.14 27.71 34.22
CA ILE A 95 -1.32 26.46 34.99
C ILE A 95 -1.00 26.69 36.48
N ARG A 96 0.09 27.40 36.80
CA ARG A 96 0.46 27.68 38.20
C ARG A 96 -0.52 28.62 38.88
N ALA A 97 -1.03 29.62 38.17
CA ALA A 97 -2.07 30.51 38.69
C ALA A 97 -3.35 29.72 38.98
N ALA A 98 -3.76 28.83 38.08
CA ALA A 98 -4.93 27.97 38.26
C ALA A 98 -4.78 27.00 39.45
N ILE A 99 -3.57 26.44 39.67
CA ILE A 99 -3.27 25.64 40.87
C ILE A 99 -3.44 26.48 42.14
N LYS A 100 -2.86 27.69 42.17
CA LYS A 100 -2.96 28.60 43.33
C LYS A 100 -4.41 29.00 43.62
N ASN A 101 -5.20 29.22 42.57
CA ASN A 101 -6.58 29.67 42.65
C ASN A 101 -7.61 28.53 42.74
N LYS A 102 -7.17 27.26 42.74
CA LYS A 102 -8.04 26.06 42.73
C LYS A 102 -9.03 26.03 41.55
N THR A 103 -8.59 26.45 40.37
CA THR A 103 -9.39 26.48 39.13
C THR A 103 -8.81 25.60 38.01
N LEU A 104 -7.85 24.72 38.34
CA LEU A 104 -7.12 23.93 37.34
C LEU A 104 -8.05 23.03 36.52
N GLU A 105 -8.99 22.32 37.16
CA GLU A 105 -9.91 21.40 36.51
C GLU A 105 -10.81 22.13 35.49
N SER A 106 -11.32 23.32 35.86
CA SER A 106 -12.11 24.16 34.97
C SER A 106 -11.31 24.65 33.78
N LEU A 107 -10.08 25.15 34.01
CA LEU A 107 -9.18 25.59 32.94
C LEU A 107 -8.85 24.45 31.97
N VAL A 108 -8.54 23.27 32.50
CA VAL A 108 -8.23 22.08 31.69
C VAL A 108 -9.45 21.65 30.88
N SER A 109 -10.63 21.61 31.49
CA SER A 109 -11.88 21.19 30.82
C SER A 109 -12.28 22.15 29.70
N GLN A 110 -12.24 23.46 29.95
CA GLN A 110 -12.55 24.48 28.95
C GLN A 110 -11.60 24.41 27.75
N GLN A 111 -10.30 24.24 28.02
CA GLN A 111 -9.30 24.20 26.98
C GLN A 111 -9.34 22.87 26.19
N LEU A 112 -9.66 21.75 26.86
CA LEU A 112 -9.95 20.49 26.19
C LEU A 112 -11.17 20.61 25.27
N GLU A 113 -12.26 21.20 25.74
CA GLU A 113 -13.47 21.39 24.93
C GLU A 113 -13.19 22.27 23.71
N LYS A 114 -12.47 23.38 23.89
CA LYS A 114 -12.00 24.23 22.79
C LYS A 114 -11.17 23.43 21.77
N LYS A 115 -10.19 22.65 22.24
CA LYS A 115 -9.37 21.79 21.37
C LYS A 115 -10.20 20.72 20.65
N MET A 116 -11.18 20.13 21.32
CA MET A 116 -12.07 19.14 20.71
C MET A 116 -12.96 19.77 19.64
N GLN A 117 -13.45 20.99 19.85
CA GLN A 117 -14.18 21.75 18.84
C GLN A 117 -13.28 22.13 17.66
N GLU A 118 -12.05 22.59 17.90
CA GLU A 118 -11.04 22.83 16.86
C GLU A 118 -10.80 21.57 16.03
N ILE A 119 -10.56 20.42 16.66
CA ILE A 119 -10.33 19.13 15.99
C ILE A 119 -11.55 18.66 15.18
N LYS A 120 -12.77 18.85 15.70
CA LYS A 120 -14.01 18.53 14.97
C LYS A 120 -14.21 19.43 13.75
N SER A 121 -13.88 20.72 13.88
CA SER A 121 -14.06 21.73 12.84
C SER A 121 -12.99 21.68 11.75
N GLN A 122 -11.78 21.20 12.09
CA GLN A 122 -10.75 20.90 11.10
C GLN A 122 -11.23 19.70 10.29
N LYS A 123 -11.66 19.94 9.04
CA LYS A 123 -11.51 18.90 8.01
C LYS A 123 -10.06 18.46 8.09
N VAL A 124 -9.84 17.17 8.29
CA VAL A 124 -8.50 16.60 8.27
C VAL A 124 -7.96 16.88 6.87
N GLU A 125 -7.20 17.96 6.72
CA GLU A 125 -6.59 18.30 5.44
C GLU A 125 -5.58 17.21 5.15
N VAL A 126 -5.93 16.39 4.16
CA VAL A 126 -5.08 15.35 3.63
C VAL A 126 -3.74 15.99 3.25
N VAL A 127 -2.65 15.56 3.91
CA VAL A 127 -1.34 16.17 3.67
C VAL A 127 -0.99 16.05 2.19
N SER A 128 -0.59 17.19 1.61
CA SER A 128 -0.39 17.33 0.18
C SER A 128 0.69 16.37 -0.31
N SER A 129 0.41 15.70 -1.42
CA SER A 129 1.38 14.86 -2.12
C SER A 129 2.56 15.68 -2.66
N LEU A 130 3.69 15.01 -2.91
CA LEU A 130 4.83 15.64 -3.59
C LEU A 130 4.40 16.15 -4.98
N GLN A 131 4.43 17.48 -5.11
CA GLN A 131 4.00 18.18 -6.32
C GLN A 131 5.00 18.01 -7.48
N PRO A 132 4.54 18.23 -8.72
CA PRO A 132 5.40 18.17 -9.88
C PRO A 132 6.59 19.14 -9.82
N SER A 133 7.73 18.69 -10.31
CA SER A 133 8.98 19.48 -10.32
C SER A 133 8.83 20.77 -11.12
N GLN A 134 9.18 21.89 -10.52
CA GLN A 134 9.17 23.21 -11.19
C GLN A 134 10.54 23.61 -11.76
N ARG A 135 11.50 22.68 -11.81
CA ARG A 135 12.88 22.99 -12.24
C ARG A 135 12.95 23.44 -13.70
N LYS A 136 13.80 24.43 -13.97
CA LYS A 136 14.04 24.99 -15.31
C LYS A 136 14.83 24.01 -16.19
N LEU A 137 14.31 23.70 -17.38
CA LEU A 137 14.90 22.68 -18.25
C LEU A 137 16.23 23.10 -18.87
N ASN A 138 16.39 24.39 -19.20
CA ASN A 138 17.57 24.91 -19.91
C ASN A 138 18.66 25.50 -18.98
N SER A 139 18.54 25.32 -17.66
CA SER A 139 19.53 25.85 -16.72
C SER A 139 20.84 25.06 -16.74
N PHE A 140 21.96 25.76 -16.99
CA PHE A 140 23.31 25.20 -16.94
C PHE A 140 23.68 24.71 -15.53
N ILE A 141 23.30 25.47 -14.49
CA ILE A 141 23.54 25.10 -13.09
C ILE A 141 22.83 23.78 -12.75
N GLU A 142 21.58 23.63 -13.19
CA GLU A 142 20.81 22.39 -12.99
C GLU A 142 21.44 21.20 -13.72
N ARG A 143 22.08 21.44 -14.87
CA ARG A 143 22.83 20.40 -15.61
C ARG A 143 24.06 19.93 -14.85
N LEU A 144 24.80 20.86 -14.25
CA LEU A 144 26.00 20.54 -13.49
C LEU A 144 25.64 19.79 -12.19
N LYS A 145 24.63 20.28 -11.45
CA LYS A 145 24.08 19.59 -10.27
C LYS A 145 23.58 18.19 -10.62
N GLY A 146 22.82 18.04 -11.71
CA GLY A 146 22.32 16.74 -12.16
C GLY A 146 23.42 15.74 -12.49
N ALA A 147 24.53 16.19 -13.09
CA ALA A 147 25.69 15.34 -13.37
C ALA A 147 26.37 14.85 -12.08
N VAL A 148 26.49 15.70 -11.06
CA VAL A 148 27.03 15.31 -9.75
C VAL A 148 26.15 14.26 -9.08
N VAL A 149 24.83 14.44 -9.09
CA VAL A 149 23.89 13.47 -8.50
C VAL A 149 23.89 12.14 -9.26
N ASP A 150 24.04 12.15 -10.59
CA ASP A 150 24.20 10.92 -11.37
C ASP A 150 25.50 10.19 -11.04
N LEU A 151 26.62 10.92 -10.89
CA LEU A 151 27.88 10.31 -10.45
C LEU A 151 27.73 9.69 -9.06
N TRP A 152 27.10 10.41 -8.13
CA TRP A 152 26.78 9.91 -6.79
C TRP A 152 25.97 8.61 -6.83
N TRP A 153 24.93 8.55 -7.67
CA TRP A 153 24.16 7.32 -7.88
C TRP A 153 25.02 6.17 -8.41
N LEU A 154 25.81 6.42 -9.46
CA LEU A 154 26.65 5.39 -10.08
C LEU A 154 27.66 4.82 -9.09
N THR A 155 28.36 5.68 -8.35
CA THR A 155 29.32 5.27 -7.31
C THR A 155 28.63 4.50 -6.19
N THR A 156 27.50 5.00 -5.68
CA THR A 156 26.81 4.34 -4.56
C THR A 156 26.07 3.08 -4.94
N THR A 157 25.78 2.83 -6.22
CA THR A 157 25.15 1.58 -6.66
C THR A 157 26.13 0.55 -7.21
N GLU A 158 27.43 0.85 -7.18
CA GLU A 158 28.46 -0.04 -7.69
C GLU A 158 28.59 -1.29 -6.81
N ARG A 159 28.70 -1.09 -5.48
CA ARG A 159 28.95 -2.12 -4.46
C ARG A 159 28.02 -1.96 -3.27
N TRP A 160 27.76 -3.06 -2.58
CA TRP A 160 26.84 -3.13 -1.44
C TRP A 160 27.16 -2.13 -0.32
N ASP A 161 28.42 -1.97 0.06
CA ASP A 161 28.78 -1.12 1.21
C ASP A 161 28.56 0.36 0.92
N LEU A 162 28.83 0.81 -0.31
CA LEU A 162 28.53 2.17 -0.75
C LEU A 162 27.02 2.40 -0.89
N PHE A 163 26.30 1.38 -1.36
CA PHE A 163 24.84 1.43 -1.45
C PHE A 163 24.22 1.61 -0.07
N ARG A 164 24.69 0.82 0.90
CA ARG A 164 24.29 0.93 2.29
C ARG A 164 24.68 2.28 2.89
N LEU A 165 25.89 2.77 2.63
CA LEU A 165 26.38 4.07 3.14
C LEU A 165 25.44 5.20 2.75
N ARG A 166 24.98 5.24 1.49
CA ARG A 166 24.04 6.27 1.02
C ARG A 166 22.78 6.39 1.91
N PHE A 167 22.21 5.26 2.35
CA PHE A 167 21.05 5.30 3.24
C PHE A 167 21.41 5.57 4.71
N MET A 168 22.62 5.22 5.14
CA MET A 168 23.11 5.53 6.50
C MET A 168 23.35 7.04 6.71
N LEU A 169 23.63 7.80 5.65
CA LEU A 169 23.77 9.25 5.71
C LEU A 169 22.46 9.98 6.05
N ARG A 170 21.31 9.30 5.98
CA ARG A 170 19.99 9.82 6.39
C ARG A 170 19.67 11.21 5.84
N ALA A 171 19.87 11.42 4.53
CA ALA A 171 19.40 12.63 3.86
C ALA A 171 17.93 12.92 4.23
N ASN A 172 17.59 14.19 4.42
CA ASN A 172 16.23 14.59 4.77
C ASN A 172 15.30 14.52 3.54
N GLY A 173 13.99 14.68 3.76
CA GLY A 173 13.00 14.54 2.70
C GLY A 173 13.23 15.51 1.54
N ASP A 174 13.56 16.77 1.84
CA ASP A 174 13.84 17.81 0.83
C ASP A 174 15.07 17.50 -0.02
N GLN A 175 16.16 17.02 0.60
CA GLN A 175 17.38 16.63 -0.11
C GLN A 175 17.10 15.50 -1.10
N LEU A 176 16.44 14.44 -0.64
CA LEU A 176 16.09 13.29 -1.47
C LEU A 176 15.15 13.67 -2.63
N GLN A 177 14.17 14.53 -2.38
CA GLN A 177 13.29 15.05 -3.42
C GLN A 177 14.08 15.88 -4.45
N ASN A 178 14.95 16.77 -3.99
CA ASN A 178 15.78 17.60 -4.86
C ASN A 178 16.72 16.78 -5.75
N GLU A 179 17.38 15.76 -5.18
CA GLU A 179 18.23 14.83 -5.92
C GLU A 179 17.42 14.03 -6.96
N GLY A 180 16.25 13.51 -6.58
CA GLY A 180 15.36 12.81 -7.50
C GLY A 180 14.92 13.68 -8.68
N GLN A 181 14.52 14.94 -8.42
CA GLN A 181 14.15 15.90 -9.46
C GLN A 181 15.32 16.21 -10.42
N LEU A 182 16.55 16.34 -9.89
CA LEU A 182 17.75 16.56 -10.71
C LEU A 182 18.04 15.37 -11.62
N ARG A 183 17.90 14.15 -11.11
CA ARG A 183 18.07 12.93 -11.92
C ARG A 183 16.98 12.79 -12.97
N ALA A 184 15.72 13.07 -12.62
CA ALA A 184 14.60 13.08 -13.56
C ALA A 184 14.83 14.06 -14.71
N LEU A 185 15.34 15.26 -14.39
CA LEU A 185 15.71 16.26 -15.38
C LEU A 185 16.83 15.78 -16.30
N THR A 186 17.85 15.10 -15.78
CA THR A 186 18.90 14.52 -16.62
C THR A 186 18.37 13.39 -17.50
N ALA A 187 17.47 12.55 -16.98
CA ALA A 187 16.81 11.50 -17.75
C ALA A 187 15.95 12.08 -18.89
N TYR A 188 15.17 13.14 -18.63
CA TYR A 188 14.43 13.87 -19.65
C TYR A 188 15.35 14.37 -20.76
N ARG A 189 16.46 15.06 -20.41
CA ARG A 189 17.41 15.60 -21.40
C ARG A 189 18.02 14.48 -22.26
N ASN A 190 18.32 13.33 -21.66
CA ASN A 190 18.82 12.17 -22.39
C ASN A 190 17.76 11.61 -23.36
N ALA A 191 16.53 11.42 -22.88
CA ALA A 191 15.43 10.92 -23.71
C ALA A 191 15.08 11.87 -24.85
N TYR A 192 14.92 13.18 -24.58
CA TYR A 192 14.61 14.19 -25.59
C TYR A 192 15.69 14.28 -26.69
N LYS A 193 16.96 14.06 -26.34
CA LYS A 193 18.06 14.06 -27.29
C LYS A 193 18.10 12.79 -28.15
N ARG A 194 17.80 11.63 -27.56
CA ARG A 194 18.17 10.32 -28.15
C ARG A 194 16.99 9.46 -28.56
N VAL A 195 15.77 9.73 -28.11
CA VAL A 195 14.60 8.88 -28.40
C VAL A 195 13.72 9.61 -29.42
N PRO A 196 13.68 9.16 -30.70
CA PRO A 196 12.95 9.85 -31.76
C PRO A 196 11.46 10.03 -31.43
N ALA A 197 10.78 8.96 -31.00
CA ALA A 197 9.36 9.02 -30.65
C ALA A 197 9.08 10.00 -29.50
N TYR A 198 9.97 10.07 -28.50
CA TYR A 198 9.78 10.97 -27.37
C TYR A 198 9.92 12.44 -27.79
N LYS A 199 10.88 12.75 -28.67
CA LYS A 199 11.04 14.10 -29.22
C LYS A 199 9.81 14.52 -30.02
N LYS A 200 9.26 13.60 -30.83
CA LYS A 200 8.00 13.79 -31.58
C LYS A 200 6.82 14.02 -30.63
N HIS A 201 6.63 13.15 -29.64
CA HIS A 201 5.59 13.27 -28.62
C HIS A 201 5.59 14.63 -27.92
N VAL A 202 6.76 15.12 -27.50
CA VAL A 202 6.88 16.44 -26.87
C VAL A 202 6.49 17.55 -27.84
N ALA A 203 6.91 17.50 -29.11
CA ALA A 203 6.57 18.53 -30.09
C ALA A 203 5.07 18.57 -30.43
N GLU A 204 4.39 17.42 -30.40
CA GLU A 204 2.96 17.30 -30.73
C GLU A 204 2.03 17.72 -29.58
N ASN A 205 2.46 17.51 -28.33
CA ASN A 205 1.61 17.70 -27.15
C ASN A 205 1.93 18.97 -26.34
N VAL A 206 2.74 19.88 -26.88
CA VAL A 206 2.95 21.22 -26.30
C VAL A 206 2.15 22.29 -27.04
N PRO A 207 1.81 23.42 -26.37
CA PRO A 207 1.14 24.53 -27.04
C PRO A 207 1.93 25.00 -28.27
N LYS A 208 1.23 25.41 -29.32
CA LYS A 208 1.83 25.93 -30.56
C LYS A 208 1.62 27.44 -30.67
N LYS A 209 2.60 28.17 -31.18
CA LYS A 209 2.45 29.55 -31.66
C LYS A 209 2.53 29.52 -33.18
N GLY A 210 1.39 29.57 -33.87
CA GLY A 210 1.33 29.23 -35.29
C GLY A 210 1.72 27.76 -35.51
N ALA A 211 2.66 27.50 -36.43
CA ALA A 211 3.17 26.16 -36.70
C ALA A 211 4.31 25.71 -35.74
N THR A 212 4.82 26.60 -34.88
CA THR A 212 5.99 26.32 -34.04
C THR A 212 5.58 25.76 -32.66
N PRO A 213 6.06 24.56 -32.27
CA PRO A 213 5.88 24.03 -30.92
C PRO A 213 6.60 24.88 -29.88
N GLN A 214 5.92 25.25 -28.79
CA GLN A 214 6.53 25.93 -27.65
C GLN A 214 7.11 24.89 -26.70
N LEU A 215 8.42 24.68 -26.78
CA LEU A 215 9.09 23.69 -25.94
C LEU A 215 8.89 23.96 -24.44
N PRO A 216 8.79 22.90 -23.61
CA PRO A 216 8.59 23.04 -22.17
C PRO A 216 9.71 23.89 -21.54
N LYS A 217 9.36 24.76 -20.58
CA LYS A 217 10.34 25.61 -19.87
C LYS A 217 10.70 25.02 -18.50
N ARG A 218 9.73 24.39 -17.85
CA ARG A 218 9.88 23.69 -16.57
C ARG A 218 9.55 22.21 -16.72
N PHE A 219 10.00 21.40 -15.77
CA PHE A 219 9.74 19.96 -15.77
C PHE A 219 8.24 19.63 -15.73
N ALA A 220 7.45 20.35 -14.92
CA ALA A 220 6.00 20.21 -14.89
C ALA A 220 5.29 20.55 -16.21
N ASP A 221 5.93 21.30 -17.11
CA ASP A 221 5.37 21.65 -18.43
C ASP A 221 5.60 20.54 -19.48
N ILE A 222 6.38 19.49 -19.16
CA ILE A 222 6.63 18.35 -20.07
C ILE A 222 5.33 17.53 -20.21
N PRO A 223 4.81 17.25 -21.41
CA PRO A 223 3.61 16.44 -21.58
C PRO A 223 3.75 15.06 -20.92
N LEU A 224 2.67 14.58 -20.29
CA LEU A 224 2.62 13.21 -19.78
C LEU A 224 2.74 12.22 -20.93
N THR A 225 3.28 11.04 -20.65
CA THR A 225 3.25 9.89 -21.55
C THR A 225 2.45 8.78 -20.89
N ASP A 226 1.76 7.96 -21.67
CA ASP A 226 1.12 6.74 -21.17
C ASP A 226 1.12 5.65 -22.26
N LYS A 227 0.57 4.48 -21.95
CA LYS A 227 0.52 3.37 -22.89
C LYS A 227 -0.27 3.72 -24.16
N LYS A 228 -1.42 4.36 -24.03
CA LYS A 228 -2.36 4.66 -25.12
C LYS A 228 -1.90 5.86 -25.95
N THR A 229 -1.39 6.90 -25.32
CA THR A 229 -1.05 8.18 -25.96
C THR A 229 0.37 8.24 -26.48
N TYR A 230 1.27 7.39 -25.97
CA TYR A 230 2.67 7.37 -26.35
C TYR A 230 3.12 6.02 -26.90
N ILE A 231 2.99 4.92 -26.16
CA ILE A 231 3.55 3.62 -26.59
C ILE A 231 2.82 3.07 -27.81
N GLN A 232 1.49 2.98 -27.76
CA GLN A 232 0.66 2.38 -28.81
C GLN A 232 0.48 3.29 -30.04
N LYS A 233 0.86 4.57 -29.95
CA LYS A 233 0.80 5.50 -31.09
C LYS A 233 2.01 5.46 -32.00
N VAL A 234 3.11 4.84 -31.55
CA VAL A 234 4.34 4.82 -32.32
C VAL A 234 4.29 3.64 -33.29
N GLU A 235 4.35 3.95 -34.58
CA GLU A 235 4.31 2.97 -35.66
C GLU A 235 5.61 2.16 -35.76
N ASP A 236 6.75 2.85 -35.76
CA ASP A 236 8.08 2.20 -35.74
C ASP A 236 8.54 2.00 -34.29
N VAL A 237 8.51 0.75 -33.84
CA VAL A 237 8.88 0.37 -32.47
C VAL A 237 10.29 0.82 -32.10
N ASP A 238 11.24 0.88 -33.05
CA ASP A 238 12.64 1.27 -32.81
C ASP A 238 12.74 2.73 -32.31
N ASP A 239 11.82 3.60 -32.73
CA ASP A 239 11.77 5.00 -32.32
C ASP A 239 11.46 5.19 -30.83
N LEU A 240 10.92 4.17 -30.15
CA LEU A 240 10.72 4.17 -28.69
C LEU A 240 12.02 3.94 -27.91
N TYR A 241 13.13 3.64 -28.58
CA TYR A 241 14.39 3.25 -27.96
C TYR A 241 15.49 4.29 -28.18
N LEU A 242 16.54 4.20 -27.37
CA LEU A 242 17.72 5.05 -27.49
C LEU A 242 18.33 4.95 -28.89
N ASP A 243 18.53 6.12 -29.49
CA ASP A 243 19.05 6.34 -30.84
C ASP A 243 18.23 5.70 -31.97
N GLY A 244 16.93 5.43 -31.72
CA GLY A 244 16.02 4.83 -32.70
C GLY A 244 16.42 3.39 -33.05
N LYS A 245 16.85 2.62 -32.05
CA LYS A 245 17.37 1.26 -32.25
C LYS A 245 16.96 0.32 -31.14
N LEU A 246 16.38 -0.82 -31.52
CA LEU A 246 16.18 -1.91 -30.58
C LEU A 246 17.52 -2.45 -30.01
N PRO A 247 17.54 -2.87 -28.73
CA PRO A 247 18.69 -3.56 -28.16
C PRO A 247 19.05 -4.84 -28.94
N LYS A 248 20.35 -5.02 -29.24
CA LYS A 248 20.87 -6.25 -29.89
C LYS A 248 20.76 -7.52 -29.04
N SER A 249 20.69 -7.37 -27.72
CA SER A 249 20.56 -8.50 -26.77
C SER A 249 19.81 -8.04 -25.53
N GLY A 250 19.05 -8.97 -24.95
CA GLY A 250 18.16 -8.62 -23.86
C GLY A 250 17.10 -9.67 -23.58
N GLN A 251 16.01 -9.21 -22.98
CA GLN A 251 14.82 -9.98 -22.66
C GLN A 251 13.62 -9.33 -23.35
N LEU A 252 12.72 -10.17 -23.86
CA LEU A 252 11.38 -9.77 -24.26
C LEU A 252 10.43 -10.16 -23.13
N ASP A 253 9.60 -9.22 -22.69
CA ASP A 253 8.57 -9.50 -21.71
C ASP A 253 7.27 -8.73 -21.96
N SER A 254 6.21 -9.20 -21.33
CA SER A 254 4.87 -8.63 -21.39
C SER A 254 4.25 -8.58 -20.00
N SER A 255 3.21 -7.78 -19.87
CA SER A 255 2.39 -7.72 -18.66
C SER A 255 1.51 -8.97 -18.52
N THR A 256 1.19 -9.35 -17.29
CA THR A 256 0.25 -10.45 -16.99
C THR A 256 -1.22 -10.01 -17.05
N GLY A 257 -1.50 -8.92 -17.78
CA GLY A 257 -2.67 -8.04 -17.65
C GLY A 257 -4.05 -8.71 -17.54
N THR A 258 -5.01 -7.95 -17.02
CA THR A 258 -6.40 -8.35 -16.81
C THR A 258 -7.26 -8.18 -18.07
N THR A 259 -6.98 -7.16 -18.90
CA THR A 259 -7.74 -6.79 -20.11
C THR A 259 -6.85 -6.22 -21.23
N GLY A 260 -7.29 -6.35 -22.50
CA GLY A 260 -6.67 -5.76 -23.69
C GLY A 260 -5.49 -6.53 -24.31
N GLU A 261 -4.99 -6.00 -25.44
CA GLU A 261 -3.82 -6.52 -26.15
C GLU A 261 -2.53 -6.31 -25.33
N PRO A 262 -1.78 -7.37 -24.98
CA PRO A 262 -0.57 -7.25 -24.19
C PRO A 262 0.53 -6.50 -24.94
N ALA A 263 1.05 -5.42 -24.35
CA ALA A 263 2.23 -4.73 -24.89
C ALA A 263 3.49 -5.58 -24.68
N LEU A 264 4.32 -5.69 -25.72
CA LEU A 264 5.65 -6.30 -25.66
C LEU A 264 6.71 -5.26 -25.29
N TRP A 265 7.57 -5.59 -24.32
CA TRP A 265 8.65 -4.75 -23.84
C TRP A 265 10.00 -5.39 -24.16
N VAL A 266 10.93 -4.59 -24.68
CA VAL A 266 12.30 -5.03 -24.91
C VAL A 266 13.22 -4.44 -23.86
N ARG A 267 13.93 -5.32 -23.15
CA ARG A 267 14.83 -4.99 -22.04
C ARG A 267 16.25 -5.29 -22.43
N SER A 268 17.13 -4.30 -22.50
CA SER A 268 18.55 -4.58 -22.83
C SER A 268 19.28 -5.39 -21.75
N SER A 269 20.32 -6.14 -22.13
CA SER A 269 21.19 -6.82 -21.16
C SER A 269 21.80 -5.87 -20.11
N LYS A 270 22.06 -4.60 -20.50
CA LYS A 270 22.62 -3.57 -19.61
C LYS A 270 21.62 -3.13 -18.54
N GLU A 271 20.36 -2.88 -18.90
CA GLU A 271 19.34 -2.51 -17.91
C GLU A 271 19.02 -3.68 -16.98
N LEU A 272 18.98 -4.91 -17.50
CA LEU A 272 18.74 -6.11 -16.69
C LEU A 272 19.85 -6.32 -15.67
N ALA A 273 21.12 -6.11 -16.05
CA ALA A 273 22.24 -6.24 -15.12
C ALA A 273 22.13 -5.29 -13.91
N VAL A 274 21.64 -4.06 -14.13
CA VAL A 274 21.37 -3.09 -13.04
C VAL A 274 20.21 -3.57 -12.17
N THR A 275 19.09 -3.99 -12.76
CA THR A 275 17.95 -4.55 -12.03
C THR A 275 18.34 -5.75 -11.16
N GLN A 276 19.08 -6.71 -11.72
CA GLN A 276 19.59 -7.88 -11.00
C GLN A 276 20.49 -7.50 -9.83
N LYS A 277 21.36 -6.49 -10.01
CA LYS A 277 22.23 -5.98 -8.93
C LYS A 277 21.42 -5.38 -7.79
N LEU A 278 20.44 -4.53 -8.10
CA LEU A 278 19.58 -3.90 -7.10
C LEU A 278 18.71 -4.93 -6.36
N MET A 279 18.23 -5.97 -7.04
CA MET A 279 17.54 -7.09 -6.39
C MET A 279 18.46 -7.85 -5.43
N ALA A 280 19.72 -8.09 -5.80
CA ALA A 280 20.72 -8.69 -4.90
C ALA A 280 21.00 -7.83 -3.66
N PHE A 281 21.02 -6.50 -3.81
CA PHE A 281 21.10 -5.58 -2.68
C PHE A 281 19.85 -5.63 -1.80
N ALA A 282 18.64 -5.66 -2.38
CA ALA A 282 17.40 -5.79 -1.61
C ALA A 282 17.39 -7.10 -0.79
N ARG A 283 17.78 -8.23 -1.40
CA ARG A 283 17.95 -9.51 -0.73
C ARG A 283 18.95 -9.44 0.41
N LYS A 284 20.12 -8.82 0.20
CA LYS A 284 21.14 -8.62 1.24
C LYS A 284 20.67 -7.68 2.36
N ALA A 285 19.89 -6.64 2.04
CA ALA A 285 19.27 -5.76 3.03
C ALA A 285 18.30 -6.50 3.94
N LYS A 286 17.58 -7.48 3.38
CA LYS A 286 16.57 -8.25 4.10
C LYS A 286 17.16 -9.42 4.89
N PHE A 287 17.97 -10.24 4.25
CA PHE A 287 18.45 -11.52 4.79
C PHE A 287 19.92 -11.49 5.24
N GLY A 288 20.60 -10.35 5.09
CA GLY A 288 22.00 -10.21 5.46
C GLY A 288 22.91 -11.10 4.62
N HIS A 289 23.78 -11.86 5.28
CA HIS A 289 24.69 -12.82 4.65
C HIS A 289 24.15 -14.26 4.65
N LYS A 290 22.93 -14.49 5.13
CA LYS A 290 22.33 -15.83 5.12
C LYS A 290 22.14 -16.31 3.69
N ASP A 291 22.44 -17.58 3.44
CA ASP A 291 22.02 -18.26 2.23
C ASP A 291 20.51 -18.48 2.26
N VAL A 292 19.85 -18.26 1.13
CA VAL A 292 18.41 -18.49 0.97
C VAL A 292 18.18 -19.35 -0.27
N ILE A 293 17.09 -20.11 -0.26
CA ILE A 293 16.59 -20.80 -1.45
C ILE A 293 15.36 -20.05 -1.93
N LEU A 294 15.35 -19.65 -3.19
CA LEU A 294 14.25 -18.95 -3.84
C LEU A 294 13.34 -19.95 -4.54
N LEU A 295 12.05 -19.85 -4.29
CA LEU A 295 11.02 -20.58 -5.04
C LEU A 295 10.20 -19.56 -5.83
N ASN A 296 10.45 -19.48 -7.13
CA ASN A 296 9.77 -18.54 -8.02
C ASN A 296 8.48 -19.15 -8.55
N THR A 297 7.35 -18.65 -8.04
CA THR A 297 5.98 -19.08 -8.34
C THR A 297 5.17 -17.98 -9.03
N PHE A 298 5.83 -16.92 -9.49
CA PHE A 298 5.26 -15.99 -10.48
C PHE A 298 5.04 -16.69 -11.81
N ALA A 299 4.13 -16.16 -12.63
CA ALA A 299 3.94 -16.63 -14.01
C ALA A 299 5.28 -16.58 -14.78
N LEU A 300 5.68 -17.70 -15.39
CA LEU A 300 6.92 -17.85 -16.16
C LEU A 300 6.65 -17.97 -17.65
N GLY A 301 7.54 -17.46 -18.50
CA GLY A 301 7.32 -17.39 -19.95
C GLY A 301 7.65 -15.98 -20.40
N LEU A 302 6.74 -15.32 -21.10
CA LEU A 302 6.88 -13.90 -21.48
C LEU A 302 6.57 -12.93 -20.33
N TRP A 303 6.11 -13.38 -19.16
CA TRP A 303 5.63 -12.47 -18.11
C TRP A 303 6.76 -11.82 -17.31
N ALA A 304 6.81 -10.48 -17.34
CA ALA A 304 7.94 -9.67 -16.89
C ALA A 304 8.48 -10.02 -15.49
N THR A 305 7.60 -10.15 -14.49
CA THR A 305 8.02 -10.43 -13.12
C THR A 305 8.70 -11.79 -13.00
N GLY A 306 8.07 -12.87 -13.49
CA GLY A 306 8.59 -14.22 -13.31
C GLY A 306 9.90 -14.45 -14.06
N VAL A 307 10.01 -13.98 -15.32
CA VAL A 307 11.24 -14.12 -16.10
C VAL A 307 12.39 -13.28 -15.54
N THR A 308 12.11 -12.07 -15.04
CA THR A 308 13.14 -11.22 -14.43
C THR A 308 13.62 -11.80 -13.10
N VAL A 309 12.72 -12.36 -12.28
CA VAL A 309 13.10 -13.09 -11.05
C VAL A 309 13.91 -14.34 -11.40
N ALA A 310 13.54 -15.09 -12.43
CA ALA A 310 14.30 -16.26 -12.89
C ALA A 310 15.72 -15.89 -13.31
N GLY A 311 15.91 -14.79 -14.05
CA GLY A 311 17.23 -14.30 -14.44
C GLY A 311 18.05 -13.70 -13.30
N ALA A 312 17.40 -13.06 -12.32
CA ALA A 312 18.08 -12.45 -11.16
C ALA A 312 18.37 -13.43 -10.02
N GLY A 313 17.61 -14.53 -9.94
CA GLY A 313 17.66 -15.51 -8.85
C GLY A 313 19.03 -16.14 -8.61
N PRO A 314 19.76 -16.60 -9.65
CA PRO A 314 21.07 -17.23 -9.47
C PRO A 314 22.12 -16.32 -8.82
N LYS A 315 21.95 -14.98 -8.88
CA LYS A 315 22.83 -14.01 -8.19
C LYS A 315 22.44 -13.78 -6.73
N GLN A 316 21.35 -14.38 -6.26
CA GLN A 316 20.75 -14.17 -4.93
C GLN A 316 20.75 -15.44 -4.07
N GLY A 317 20.76 -16.61 -4.71
CA GLY A 317 20.78 -17.91 -4.04
C GLY A 317 20.45 -19.05 -5.01
N LEU A 318 20.24 -20.25 -4.47
CA LEU A 318 19.66 -21.34 -5.24
C LEU A 318 18.22 -20.96 -5.60
N ILE A 319 17.81 -21.18 -6.84
CA ILE A 319 16.46 -20.86 -7.30
C ILE A 319 15.82 -22.08 -7.95
N ALA A 320 14.57 -22.35 -7.59
CA ALA A 320 13.68 -23.25 -8.30
C ALA A 320 12.56 -22.42 -8.95
N ASN A 321 12.44 -22.52 -10.28
CA ASN A 321 11.44 -21.82 -11.08
C ASN A 321 10.25 -22.77 -11.29
N VAL A 322 9.19 -22.59 -10.50
CA VAL A 322 7.97 -23.42 -10.55
C VAL A 322 6.98 -22.88 -11.58
N GLY A 323 6.79 -21.56 -11.60
CA GLY A 323 5.77 -20.94 -12.43
C GLY A 323 4.36 -21.13 -11.88
N ILE A 324 3.38 -20.62 -12.64
CA ILE A 324 1.97 -20.97 -12.45
C ILE A 324 1.61 -21.97 -13.53
N VAL A 325 1.53 -23.23 -13.12
CA VAL A 325 1.17 -24.38 -13.93
C VAL A 325 0.06 -25.15 -13.20
N PRO A 326 -0.65 -26.09 -13.86
CA PRO A 326 -1.48 -27.04 -13.14
C PRO A 326 -0.69 -27.68 -11.98
N ASP A 327 -1.33 -27.75 -10.82
CA ASP A 327 -0.79 -28.33 -9.59
C ASP A 327 0.49 -27.64 -9.06
N TYR A 328 0.63 -26.32 -9.28
CA TYR A 328 1.81 -25.58 -8.83
C TYR A 328 1.99 -25.61 -7.30
N ALA A 329 0.91 -25.76 -6.53
CA ALA A 329 0.96 -25.82 -5.07
C ALA A 329 1.57 -27.14 -4.61
N GLU A 330 1.10 -28.25 -5.16
CA GLU A 330 1.57 -29.61 -4.92
C GLU A 330 3.02 -29.79 -5.38
N LYS A 331 3.38 -29.21 -6.54
CA LYS A 331 4.77 -29.15 -7.02
C LYS A 331 5.65 -28.35 -6.06
N SER A 332 5.17 -27.23 -5.54
CA SER A 332 5.89 -26.43 -4.55
C SER A 332 6.14 -27.22 -3.26
N VAL A 333 5.12 -27.93 -2.75
CA VAL A 333 5.26 -28.85 -1.60
C VAL A 333 6.31 -29.92 -1.87
N THR A 334 6.26 -30.56 -3.04
CA THR A 334 7.23 -31.61 -3.43
C THR A 334 8.66 -31.08 -3.43
N ILE A 335 8.89 -29.90 -4.01
CA ILE A 335 10.20 -29.24 -4.03
C ILE A 335 10.65 -28.90 -2.61
N ILE A 336 9.77 -28.30 -1.78
CA ILE A 336 10.08 -27.96 -0.39
C ILE A 336 10.47 -29.22 0.40
N LYS A 337 9.76 -30.34 0.23
CA LYS A 337 10.12 -31.63 0.85
C LYS A 337 11.52 -32.06 0.43
N GLN A 338 11.82 -32.07 -0.86
CA GLN A 338 13.14 -32.45 -1.37
C GLN A 338 14.26 -31.57 -0.83
N LEU A 339 14.06 -30.25 -0.81
CA LEU A 339 15.04 -29.28 -0.30
C LEU A 339 15.27 -29.41 1.21
N THR A 340 14.27 -29.91 1.95
CA THR A 340 14.31 -30.06 3.42
C THR A 340 14.62 -31.49 3.88
N LYS A 341 14.85 -32.46 2.98
CA LYS A 341 15.17 -33.86 3.33
C LYS A 341 16.43 -34.00 4.21
N LYS A 342 17.46 -33.17 3.98
CA LYS A 342 18.74 -33.23 4.72
C LYS A 342 18.81 -32.29 5.94
N ASN A 343 17.68 -31.83 6.48
CA ASN A 343 17.63 -30.77 7.51
C ASN A 343 18.47 -29.53 7.12
N SER A 344 18.36 -29.11 5.85
CA SER A 344 18.97 -27.84 5.41
C SER A 344 18.36 -26.69 6.22
N SER A 345 19.18 -25.98 6.99
CA SER A 345 18.74 -24.82 7.78
C SER A 345 18.53 -23.55 6.94
N LYS A 346 18.56 -23.66 5.60
CA LYS A 346 18.43 -22.52 4.69
C LYS A 346 16.96 -22.08 4.62
N PRO A 347 16.63 -20.81 4.90
CA PRO A 347 15.28 -20.29 4.71
C PRO A 347 14.84 -20.40 3.25
N ILE A 348 13.57 -20.76 3.04
CA ILE A 348 12.93 -20.78 1.72
C ILE A 348 12.16 -19.47 1.56
N VAL A 349 12.42 -18.77 0.46
CA VAL A 349 11.75 -17.51 0.11
C VAL A 349 10.90 -17.75 -1.12
N LEU A 350 9.57 -17.75 -0.94
CA LEU A 350 8.61 -17.91 -2.02
C LEU A 350 8.32 -16.55 -2.66
N CYS A 351 8.43 -16.48 -3.98
CA CYS A 351 8.20 -15.26 -4.76
C CYS A 351 7.01 -15.48 -5.69
N GLY A 352 5.88 -14.80 -5.48
CA GLY A 352 4.67 -15.03 -6.27
C GLY A 352 3.55 -14.01 -6.05
N TYR A 353 2.39 -14.24 -6.66
CA TYR A 353 1.20 -13.42 -6.38
C TYR A 353 0.62 -13.77 -5.00
N PRO A 354 0.07 -12.80 -4.24
CA PRO A 354 -0.45 -13.06 -2.91
C PRO A 354 -1.45 -14.23 -2.82
N PRO A 355 -2.48 -14.34 -3.70
CA PRO A 355 -3.41 -15.48 -3.66
C PRO A 355 -2.72 -16.82 -3.92
N ASN A 356 -1.69 -16.84 -4.79
CA ASN A 356 -0.98 -18.07 -5.10
C ASN A 356 -0.07 -18.52 -3.95
N ILE A 357 0.55 -17.58 -3.25
CA ILE A 357 1.31 -17.89 -2.03
C ILE A 357 0.40 -18.47 -0.95
N ARG A 358 -0.82 -17.93 -0.79
CA ARG A 358 -1.83 -18.50 0.12
C ARG A 358 -2.15 -19.96 -0.21
N LYS A 359 -2.41 -20.29 -1.48
CA LYS A 359 -2.68 -21.68 -1.89
C LYS A 359 -1.51 -22.62 -1.61
N ILE A 360 -0.27 -22.15 -1.78
CA ILE A 360 0.92 -22.94 -1.41
C ILE A 360 1.00 -23.10 0.12
N ALA A 361 0.67 -22.05 0.89
CA ALA A 361 0.63 -22.14 2.34
C ALA A 361 -0.40 -23.17 2.83
N ASP A 362 -1.58 -23.22 2.20
CA ASP A 362 -2.60 -24.25 2.45
C ASP A 362 -2.06 -25.65 2.15
N ALA A 363 -1.47 -25.85 0.98
CA ALA A 363 -0.89 -27.14 0.59
C ALA A 363 0.25 -27.59 1.52
N VAL A 364 1.06 -26.65 2.02
CA VAL A 364 2.13 -26.94 2.99
C VAL A 364 1.54 -27.33 4.36
N GLN A 365 0.51 -26.65 4.84
CA GLN A 365 -0.16 -27.00 6.11
C GLN A 365 -0.86 -28.37 6.02
N ASN A 366 -1.39 -28.72 4.86
CA ASN A 366 -2.08 -29.99 4.63
C ASN A 366 -1.11 -31.17 4.42
N ASP A 367 0.19 -30.93 4.20
CA ASP A 367 1.21 -32.00 4.16
C ASP A 367 1.73 -32.31 5.58
N PRO A 368 1.51 -33.53 6.12
CA PRO A 368 1.89 -33.86 7.49
C PRO A 368 3.40 -33.75 7.79
N GLU A 369 4.26 -34.03 6.80
CA GLU A 369 5.71 -33.96 6.97
C GLU A 369 6.16 -32.49 7.10
N LEU A 370 5.68 -31.62 6.19
CA LEU A 370 6.03 -30.21 6.22
C LEU A 370 5.42 -29.49 7.41
N LYS A 371 4.17 -29.80 7.76
CA LYS A 371 3.53 -29.29 8.97
C LYS A 371 4.35 -29.61 10.21
N LYS A 372 4.78 -30.86 10.38
CA LYS A 372 5.66 -31.26 11.49
C LYS A 372 6.96 -30.46 11.50
N LYS A 373 7.59 -30.24 10.33
CA LYS A 373 8.82 -29.43 10.24
C LYS A 373 8.60 -27.95 10.58
N LEU A 374 7.43 -27.39 10.28
CA LEU A 374 7.05 -26.03 10.69
C LEU A 374 6.88 -25.94 12.20
N ASP A 375 6.11 -26.87 12.77
CA ASP A 375 5.82 -26.92 14.21
C ASP A 375 7.11 -27.13 15.04
N GLU A 376 8.08 -27.89 14.51
CA GLU A 376 9.41 -28.10 15.11
C GLU A 376 10.43 -26.99 14.80
N GLY A 377 10.06 -25.96 14.02
CA GLY A 377 10.97 -24.86 13.62
C GLY A 377 12.11 -25.27 12.67
N LYS A 378 12.00 -26.44 12.03
CA LYS A 378 12.97 -26.98 11.06
C LYS A 378 12.74 -26.51 9.62
N LEU A 379 11.58 -25.88 9.35
CA LEU A 379 11.25 -25.22 8.10
C LEU A 379 10.98 -23.73 8.35
N VAL A 380 11.79 -22.85 7.76
CA VAL A 380 11.59 -21.40 7.83
C VAL A 380 11.21 -20.89 6.45
N MET A 381 10.00 -20.39 6.32
CA MET A 381 9.47 -19.84 5.06
C MET A 381 9.25 -18.33 5.16
N HIS A 382 9.63 -17.63 4.10
CA HIS A 382 9.30 -16.22 3.88
C HIS A 382 8.61 -16.06 2.53
N ALA A 383 7.83 -15.00 2.35
CA ALA A 383 7.25 -14.66 1.06
C ALA A 383 7.62 -13.24 0.63
N ILE A 384 7.92 -13.08 -0.66
CA ILE A 384 8.00 -11.79 -1.35
C ILE A 384 6.92 -11.80 -2.44
N VAL A 385 5.86 -11.05 -2.21
CA VAL A 385 4.71 -11.00 -3.12
C VAL A 385 4.71 -9.76 -3.99
N GLY A 386 4.05 -9.82 -5.14
CA GLY A 386 3.94 -8.69 -6.05
C GLY A 386 2.96 -8.95 -7.19
N GLY A 387 2.84 -7.99 -8.10
CA GLY A 387 1.92 -8.07 -9.24
C GLY A 387 0.46 -7.78 -8.91
N GLU A 388 0.00 -8.05 -7.69
CA GLU A 388 -1.32 -7.70 -7.17
C GLU A 388 -1.20 -7.03 -5.79
N GLY A 389 -2.23 -6.26 -5.41
CA GLY A 389 -2.38 -5.77 -4.04
C GLY A 389 -2.61 -6.93 -3.06
N MET A 390 -2.23 -6.73 -1.80
CA MET A 390 -2.47 -7.69 -0.72
C MET A 390 -3.12 -6.98 0.45
N THR A 391 -4.24 -7.52 0.91
CA THR A 391 -4.92 -7.10 2.14
C THR A 391 -4.16 -7.59 3.37
N GLU A 392 -4.30 -6.89 4.52
CA GLU A 392 -3.64 -7.34 5.76
C GLU A 392 -4.28 -8.64 6.29
N GLU A 393 -5.54 -8.90 5.96
CA GLU A 393 -6.23 -10.16 6.24
C GLU A 393 -5.60 -11.32 5.45
N LEU A 394 -5.34 -11.14 4.15
CA LEU A 394 -4.64 -12.14 3.34
C LEU A 394 -3.22 -12.37 3.84
N ARG A 395 -2.52 -11.30 4.25
CA ARG A 395 -1.19 -11.42 4.87
C ARG A 395 -1.27 -12.25 6.15
N LYS A 396 -2.23 -11.95 7.03
CA LYS A 396 -2.43 -12.67 8.29
C LYS A 396 -2.67 -14.16 8.02
N ASP A 397 -3.51 -14.49 7.05
CA ASP A 397 -3.81 -15.88 6.69
C ASP A 397 -2.54 -16.65 6.25
N ILE A 398 -1.67 -16.03 5.46
CA ILE A 398 -0.39 -16.64 5.05
C ILE A 398 0.55 -16.82 6.26
N LEU A 399 0.61 -15.84 7.16
CA LEU A 399 1.44 -15.89 8.37
C LEU A 399 0.97 -16.98 9.34
N ASP A 400 -0.33 -17.08 9.58
CA ASP A 400 -0.94 -18.10 10.45
C ASP A 400 -0.66 -19.53 9.95
N LYS A 401 -0.42 -19.67 8.64
CA LYS A 401 -0.04 -20.94 7.99
C LYS A 401 1.45 -21.25 8.03
N GLY A 402 2.20 -20.57 8.89
CA GLY A 402 3.59 -20.91 9.23
C GLY A 402 4.65 -20.12 8.46
N PHE A 403 4.28 -19.12 7.67
CA PHE A 403 5.26 -18.18 7.12
C PHE A 403 5.79 -17.26 8.22
N SER A 404 7.12 -17.16 8.31
CA SER A 404 7.78 -16.27 9.27
C SER A 404 7.63 -14.79 8.89
N SER A 405 7.43 -14.48 7.61
CA SER A 405 7.15 -13.13 7.14
C SER A 405 6.67 -13.09 5.70
N VAL A 406 5.82 -12.11 5.37
CA VAL A 406 5.36 -11.82 4.02
C VAL A 406 5.59 -10.34 3.74
N PHE A 407 6.25 -10.00 2.63
CA PHE A 407 6.49 -8.62 2.19
C PHE A 407 6.05 -8.43 0.74
N SER A 408 5.53 -7.27 0.43
CA SER A 408 5.20 -6.89 -0.93
C SER A 408 6.33 -6.12 -1.62
N SER A 409 6.40 -6.24 -2.94
CA SER A 409 7.25 -5.45 -3.83
C SER A 409 6.39 -4.82 -4.92
N TYR A 410 6.59 -3.53 -5.16
CA TYR A 410 5.91 -2.81 -6.22
C TYR A 410 6.75 -2.73 -7.49
N GLY A 411 6.09 -2.95 -8.61
CA GLY A 411 6.67 -2.80 -9.94
C GLY A 411 5.62 -2.91 -11.03
N ALA A 412 6.00 -2.49 -12.24
CA ALA A 412 5.17 -2.56 -13.43
C ALA A 412 5.99 -3.00 -14.63
N SER A 413 5.40 -3.84 -15.50
CA SER A 413 6.02 -4.30 -16.76
C SER A 413 6.48 -3.16 -17.66
N ASP A 414 5.77 -2.04 -17.62
CA ASP A 414 6.06 -0.85 -18.42
C ASP A 414 7.30 -0.10 -17.88
N LEU A 415 7.63 -0.31 -16.60
CA LEU A 415 8.66 0.35 -15.79
C LEU A 415 9.74 -0.64 -15.32
N ASP A 416 9.79 -1.02 -14.05
CA ASP A 416 10.64 -2.09 -13.51
C ASP A 416 9.83 -2.91 -12.51
N ILE A 417 10.27 -4.13 -12.21
CA ILE A 417 9.62 -4.99 -11.20
C ILE A 417 10.01 -4.64 -9.76
N ASN A 418 10.98 -3.73 -9.56
CA ASN A 418 11.62 -3.42 -8.29
C ASN A 418 11.67 -1.91 -8.02
N ILE A 419 10.50 -1.28 -7.98
CA ILE A 419 10.34 0.17 -7.77
C ILE A 419 10.19 0.49 -6.28
N GLY A 420 9.27 -0.21 -5.60
CA GLY A 420 8.95 0.02 -4.19
C GLY A 420 9.09 -1.26 -3.37
N TYR A 421 9.48 -1.11 -2.10
CA TYR A 421 9.73 -2.21 -1.19
C TYR A 421 8.95 -2.03 0.11
N GLU A 422 8.25 -3.09 0.53
CA GLU A 422 7.57 -3.12 1.80
C GLU A 422 8.50 -3.67 2.89
N THR A 423 8.47 -3.06 4.07
CA THR A 423 9.16 -3.52 5.28
C THR A 423 8.17 -3.58 6.44
N ASN A 424 8.65 -3.98 7.63
CA ASN A 424 7.83 -3.94 8.83
C ASN A 424 7.31 -2.52 9.14
N THR A 425 7.96 -1.47 8.63
CA THR A 425 7.52 -0.08 8.82
C THR A 425 6.19 0.15 8.11
N GLU A 426 6.11 -0.18 6.83
CA GLU A 426 4.95 0.01 5.97
C GLU A 426 3.79 -0.87 6.42
N ILE A 427 4.07 -2.12 6.79
CA ILE A 427 3.08 -3.03 7.37
C ILE A 427 2.48 -2.41 8.64
N ALA A 428 3.31 -1.86 9.54
CA ALA A 428 2.82 -1.23 10.76
C ALA A 428 1.99 0.04 10.48
N ILE A 429 2.34 0.83 9.46
CA ILE A 429 1.52 1.98 9.03
C ILE A 429 0.15 1.49 8.55
N ARG A 430 0.12 0.47 7.69
CA ARG A 430 -1.14 -0.08 7.15
C ARG A 430 -2.04 -0.63 8.24
N GLN A 431 -1.49 -1.42 9.16
CA GLN A 431 -2.24 -1.97 10.30
C GLN A 431 -2.79 -0.85 11.19
N ALA A 432 -1.99 0.19 11.46
CA ALA A 432 -2.47 1.34 12.20
C ALA A 432 -3.63 2.08 11.52
N CYS A 433 -3.63 2.18 10.19
CA CYS A 433 -4.72 2.77 9.43
C CYS A 433 -6.01 1.93 9.49
N ILE A 434 -5.91 0.60 9.53
CA ILE A 434 -7.07 -0.29 9.72
C ILE A 434 -7.73 -0.02 11.07
N ASP A 435 -6.92 0.09 12.13
CA ASP A 435 -7.41 0.30 13.49
C ASP A 435 -7.90 1.74 13.74
N ASN A 436 -7.54 2.67 12.84
CA ASN A 436 -7.81 4.09 12.97
C ASN A 436 -8.19 4.76 11.62
N PRO A 437 -9.50 4.81 11.29
CA PRO A 437 -10.01 5.47 10.09
C PRO A 437 -9.64 6.96 9.99
N ALA A 438 -9.49 7.67 11.10
CA ALA A 438 -9.08 9.08 11.05
C ALA A 438 -7.60 9.26 10.66
N LEU A 439 -6.73 8.32 11.05
CA LEU A 439 -5.35 8.27 10.55
C LEU A 439 -5.32 7.97 9.05
N ALA A 440 -6.19 7.07 8.57
CA ALA A 440 -6.35 6.78 7.14
C ALA A 440 -6.81 8.03 6.36
N GLU A 441 -7.78 8.77 6.91
CA GLU A 441 -8.22 10.06 6.37
C GLU A 441 -7.05 11.05 6.24
N GLU A 442 -6.26 11.22 7.29
CA GLU A 442 -5.15 12.17 7.29
C GLU A 442 -4.01 11.80 6.33
N LEU A 443 -3.69 10.51 6.26
CA LEU A 443 -2.62 10.04 5.38
C LEU A 443 -3.03 10.02 3.92
N TYR A 444 -4.23 9.55 3.60
CA TYR A 444 -4.63 9.28 2.21
C TYR A 444 -6.09 9.57 1.83
N GLY A 445 -6.88 10.18 2.71
CA GLY A 445 -8.27 10.54 2.42
C GLY A 445 -9.26 9.39 2.60
N GLY A 446 -8.91 8.41 3.46
CA GLY A 446 -9.84 7.37 3.90
C GLY A 446 -9.90 6.15 2.98
N GLY A 447 -10.83 5.24 3.28
CA GLY A 447 -10.97 3.96 2.59
C GLY A 447 -9.94 2.90 3.01
N PRO A 448 -9.80 1.81 2.24
CA PRO A 448 -8.96 0.70 2.62
C PRO A 448 -7.47 1.09 2.50
N PRO A 449 -6.59 0.60 3.38
CA PRO A 449 -5.19 0.95 3.32
C PRO A 449 -4.56 0.56 1.99
N PRO A 450 -3.98 1.52 1.23
CA PRO A 450 -3.25 1.21 0.02
C PRO A 450 -2.03 0.35 0.36
N MET A 451 -1.44 -0.23 -0.68
CA MET A 451 -0.09 -0.73 -0.55
C MET A 451 0.85 0.46 -0.22
N ILE A 452 1.72 0.31 0.77
CA ILE A 452 2.70 1.34 1.16
C ILE A 452 4.11 0.77 0.94
N PHE A 453 4.98 1.58 0.34
CA PHE A 453 6.35 1.20 0.04
C PHE A 453 7.32 2.33 0.35
N HIS A 454 8.52 2.01 0.80
CA HIS A 454 9.65 2.88 0.53
C HIS A 454 10.09 2.72 -0.93
N TYR A 455 10.49 3.82 -1.57
CA TYR A 455 11.13 3.79 -2.88
C TYR A 455 12.35 4.72 -2.92
N ASP A 456 13.24 4.48 -3.86
CA ASP A 456 14.46 5.28 -4.02
C ASP A 456 14.25 6.40 -5.05
N PRO A 457 14.20 7.68 -4.64
CA PRO A 457 13.95 8.80 -5.56
C PRO A 457 15.09 9.01 -6.54
N LEU A 458 16.29 8.48 -6.25
CA LEU A 458 17.35 8.45 -7.23
C LEU A 458 17.07 7.39 -8.30
N HIS A 459 16.43 6.26 -8.03
CA HIS A 459 16.07 5.26 -9.06
C HIS A 459 14.87 5.71 -9.91
N TYR A 460 13.80 6.13 -9.25
CA TYR A 460 12.60 6.65 -9.90
C TYR A 460 12.20 7.96 -9.25
N PHE A 461 11.99 9.00 -10.05
CA PHE A 461 11.28 10.17 -9.55
C PHE A 461 9.78 9.97 -9.79
N ILE A 462 8.99 10.07 -8.72
CA ILE A 462 7.55 9.83 -8.74
C ILE A 462 6.84 11.10 -8.28
N GLU A 463 5.84 11.50 -9.07
CA GLU A 463 5.00 12.67 -8.83
C GLU A 463 3.55 12.20 -8.69
N THR A 464 2.72 13.01 -8.04
CA THR A 464 1.27 12.79 -7.97
C THR A 464 0.55 13.90 -8.73
N THR A 465 -0.39 13.54 -9.62
CA THR A 465 -1.23 14.52 -10.33
C THR A 465 -2.29 15.12 -9.40
N LYS A 466 -3.02 16.14 -9.88
CA LYS A 466 -4.16 16.71 -9.15
C LYS A 466 -5.28 15.69 -8.94
N ASP A 467 -5.39 14.70 -9.82
CA ASP A 467 -6.40 13.64 -9.81
C ASP A 467 -5.93 12.40 -9.01
N ASN A 468 -4.85 12.54 -8.23
CA ASN A 468 -4.21 11.48 -7.44
C ASN A 468 -3.69 10.30 -8.27
N GLU A 469 -3.26 10.52 -9.52
CA GLU A 469 -2.56 9.51 -10.31
C GLU A 469 -1.04 9.61 -10.10
N LEU A 470 -0.37 8.46 -10.11
CA LEU A 470 1.08 8.36 -9.97
C LEU A 470 1.77 8.46 -11.33
N VAL A 471 2.71 9.40 -11.43
CA VAL A 471 3.50 9.68 -12.64
C VAL A 471 4.97 9.37 -12.38
N TYR A 472 5.57 8.57 -13.25
CA TYR A 472 6.90 7.99 -13.05
C TYR A 472 7.91 8.51 -14.06
N THR A 473 9.08 8.90 -13.58
CA THR A 473 10.26 9.15 -14.41
C THR A 473 11.37 8.18 -14.00
N CYS A 474 11.75 7.28 -14.91
CA CYS A 474 12.89 6.41 -14.70
C CYS A 474 14.19 7.21 -14.84
N CYS A 475 14.98 7.24 -13.77
CA CYS A 475 16.20 8.05 -13.72
C CYS A 475 17.44 7.34 -14.28
N ARG A 476 17.32 6.07 -14.70
CA ARG A 476 18.44 5.26 -15.20
C ARG A 476 18.70 5.55 -16.69
N LYS A 477 19.94 5.89 -17.03
CA LYS A 477 20.35 6.23 -18.41
C LYS A 477 20.57 4.99 -19.29
N GLU A 478 20.77 3.83 -18.66
CA GLU A 478 21.02 2.55 -19.31
C GLU A 478 19.74 1.88 -19.79
N ARG A 479 18.57 2.42 -19.41
CA ARG A 479 17.26 1.93 -19.85
C ARG A 479 17.10 2.16 -21.35
N ALA A 480 16.83 1.07 -22.08
CA ALA A 480 16.77 1.08 -23.53
C ALA A 480 15.61 1.91 -24.07
N SER A 481 14.44 1.83 -23.41
CA SER A 481 13.28 2.68 -23.68
C SER A 481 12.98 3.53 -22.43
N PRO A 482 13.54 4.76 -22.35
CA PRO A 482 13.29 5.68 -21.26
C PRO A 482 11.79 5.96 -21.04
N ARG A 483 11.38 6.08 -19.79
CA ARG A 483 10.01 6.40 -19.37
C ARG A 483 10.06 7.72 -18.62
N ILE A 484 9.59 8.80 -19.25
CA ILE A 484 9.67 10.16 -18.71
C ILE A 484 8.25 10.68 -18.50
N ARG A 485 7.94 11.09 -17.27
CA ARG A 485 6.58 11.48 -16.85
C ARG A 485 5.53 10.49 -17.37
N TYR A 486 5.79 9.20 -17.16
CA TYR A 486 4.98 8.09 -17.62
C TYR A 486 3.87 7.80 -16.61
N ASN A 487 2.62 7.92 -17.03
CA ASN A 487 1.43 7.68 -16.22
C ASN A 487 1.00 6.21 -16.38
N LEU A 488 0.97 5.49 -15.26
CA LEU A 488 0.45 4.12 -15.20
C LEU A 488 -1.06 4.07 -14.96
N HIS A 489 -1.67 5.20 -14.62
CA HIS A 489 -3.03 5.36 -14.10
C HIS A 489 -3.26 4.65 -12.75
N ASP A 490 -2.18 4.28 -12.06
CA ASP A 490 -2.28 3.84 -10.68
C ASP A 490 -2.60 5.06 -9.81
N THR A 491 -3.69 4.96 -9.02
CA THR A 491 -4.03 6.00 -8.06
C THR A 491 -3.20 5.86 -6.80
N GLY A 492 -2.82 6.99 -6.21
CA GLY A 492 -1.96 7.01 -5.04
C GLY A 492 -1.29 8.35 -4.79
N LYS A 493 -0.33 8.35 -3.87
CA LYS A 493 0.43 9.55 -3.53
C LYS A 493 1.85 9.23 -3.08
N VAL A 494 2.68 10.26 -3.09
CA VAL A 494 4.02 10.22 -2.47
C VAL A 494 4.10 11.20 -1.32
N MET A 495 4.68 10.77 -0.20
CA MET A 495 4.90 11.59 0.99
C MET A 495 6.34 11.43 1.52
N LYS A 496 6.87 12.48 2.15
CA LYS A 496 8.17 12.38 2.83
C LYS A 496 8.04 11.51 4.09
N ALA A 497 9.12 10.84 4.46
CA ALA A 497 9.13 10.00 5.66
C ALA A 497 8.84 10.81 6.94
N GLU A 498 9.34 12.05 7.02
CA GLU A 498 9.14 12.94 8.17
C GLU A 498 7.67 13.34 8.33
N ASP A 499 7.00 13.72 7.24
CA ASP A 499 5.58 14.07 7.25
C ASP A 499 4.72 12.90 7.72
N VAL A 500 4.95 11.69 7.20
CA VAL A 500 4.24 10.48 7.63
C VAL A 500 4.50 10.18 9.11
N CYS A 501 5.76 10.29 9.55
CA CYS A 501 6.09 10.08 10.96
C CYS A 501 5.44 11.13 11.89
N ASP A 502 5.32 12.38 11.45
CA ASP A 502 4.70 13.44 12.22
C ASP A 502 3.19 13.27 12.31
N ILE A 503 2.53 12.80 11.25
CA ILE A 503 1.12 12.39 11.30
C ILE A 503 0.92 11.24 12.29
N LEU A 504 1.69 10.14 12.17
CA LEU A 504 1.60 8.99 13.07
C LEU A 504 1.76 9.36 14.55
N LYS A 505 2.66 10.30 14.87
CA LYS A 505 2.85 10.79 16.25
C LYS A 505 1.60 11.46 16.82
N LYS A 506 0.76 12.11 15.99
CA LYS A 506 -0.53 12.69 16.44
C LYS A 506 -1.47 11.63 16.98
N TYR A 507 -1.37 10.40 16.46
CA TYR A 507 -2.13 9.22 16.88
C TYR A 507 -1.37 8.35 17.89
N GLY A 508 -0.26 8.85 18.45
CA GLY A 508 0.51 8.15 19.49
C GLY A 508 1.36 7.01 18.95
N ILE A 509 1.52 6.92 17.63
CA ILE A 509 2.29 5.88 16.97
C ILE A 509 3.69 6.41 16.69
N GLU A 510 4.68 5.83 17.36
CA GLU A 510 6.09 6.16 17.12
C GLU A 510 6.75 5.07 16.26
N LEU A 511 6.87 5.33 14.96
CA LEU A 511 7.69 4.52 14.07
C LEU A 511 9.07 5.14 13.87
N LYS A 512 10.09 4.28 13.76
CA LYS A 512 11.45 4.66 13.39
C LYS A 512 11.86 3.90 12.13
N PRO A 513 11.51 4.41 10.94
CA PRO A 513 11.93 3.82 9.68
C PRO A 513 13.45 3.65 9.63
N ARG A 514 13.91 2.57 8.98
CA ARG A 514 15.35 2.29 8.83
C ARG A 514 16.06 3.28 7.92
N THR A 515 15.32 3.90 7.01
CA THR A 515 15.81 4.91 6.06
C THR A 515 14.88 6.13 6.11
N ASN A 516 15.31 7.26 5.55
CA ASN A 516 14.46 8.44 5.38
C ASN A 516 13.83 8.50 3.98
N LEU A 517 13.82 7.38 3.25
CA LEU A 517 13.24 7.34 1.91
C LEU A 517 11.76 7.73 1.94
N PRO A 518 11.27 8.42 0.90
CA PRO A 518 9.85 8.75 0.81
C PRO A 518 8.98 7.48 0.80
N PHE A 519 7.74 7.63 1.24
CA PHE A 519 6.70 6.62 1.16
C PHE A 519 5.87 6.81 -0.10
N LEU A 520 5.65 5.72 -0.82
CA LEU A 520 4.76 5.61 -1.97
C LEU A 520 3.51 4.83 -1.52
N PHE A 521 2.36 5.47 -1.62
CA PHE A 521 1.04 4.89 -1.37
C PHE A 521 0.41 4.55 -2.72
N VAL A 522 0.03 3.29 -2.93
CA VAL A 522 -0.52 2.77 -4.19
C VAL A 522 -1.83 2.06 -3.93
N HIS A 523 -2.94 2.65 -4.40
CA HIS A 523 -4.26 2.00 -4.45
C HIS A 523 -4.42 1.15 -5.73
N GLY A 524 -3.64 1.46 -6.77
CA GLY A 524 -3.71 0.78 -8.06
C GLY A 524 -4.67 1.47 -9.04
N ARG A 525 -4.76 0.92 -10.25
CA ARG A 525 -5.59 1.43 -11.36
C ARG A 525 -6.91 0.69 -11.54
N GLU A 526 -6.98 -0.55 -11.06
CA GLU A 526 -8.10 -1.49 -11.18
C GLU A 526 -8.44 -1.98 -9.79
N GLY A 527 -9.71 -1.89 -9.39
CA GLY A 527 -10.13 -2.28 -8.05
C GLY A 527 -11.26 -1.44 -7.46
N THR A 528 -11.62 -0.33 -8.11
CA THR A 528 -12.73 0.53 -7.68
C THR A 528 -13.84 0.59 -8.70
N VAL A 529 -15.08 0.63 -8.22
CA VAL A 529 -16.25 1.03 -8.99
C VAL A 529 -16.81 2.32 -8.40
N SER A 530 -17.27 3.24 -9.25
CA SER A 530 -18.03 4.41 -8.80
C SER A 530 -19.50 4.03 -8.68
N TYR A 531 -20.15 4.33 -7.55
CA TYR A 531 -21.58 4.11 -7.31
C TYR A 531 -22.13 5.33 -6.58
N GLY A 532 -23.09 6.04 -7.19
CA GLY A 532 -23.67 7.28 -6.63
C GLY A 532 -22.64 8.38 -6.30
N GLY A 533 -21.47 8.36 -6.92
CA GLY A 533 -20.35 9.27 -6.62
C GLY A 533 -19.37 8.76 -5.55
N SER A 534 -19.69 7.68 -4.82
CA SER A 534 -18.73 7.01 -3.92
C SER A 534 -17.86 6.03 -4.68
N LYS A 535 -16.59 5.95 -4.31
CA LYS A 535 -15.67 4.92 -4.79
C LYS A 535 -15.75 3.70 -3.87
N ILE A 536 -16.17 2.57 -4.42
CA ILE A 536 -16.21 1.29 -3.72
C ILE A 536 -15.05 0.45 -4.20
N HIS A 537 -14.14 0.18 -3.28
CA HIS A 537 -12.95 -0.66 -3.46
C HIS A 537 -13.30 -2.14 -3.26
N TYR A 538 -12.73 -3.03 -4.07
CA TYR A 538 -12.93 -4.48 -3.89
C TYR A 538 -12.43 -4.96 -2.53
N GLU A 539 -11.46 -4.27 -1.93
CA GLU A 539 -10.95 -4.56 -0.61
C GLU A 539 -12.00 -4.34 0.48
N HIS A 540 -12.92 -3.37 0.32
CA HIS A 540 -14.06 -3.24 1.23
C HIS A 540 -14.96 -4.47 1.14
N PHE A 541 -15.20 -4.96 -0.07
CA PHE A 541 -16.02 -6.13 -0.30
C PHE A 541 -15.36 -7.41 0.22
N GLU A 542 -14.04 -7.58 0.03
CA GLU A 542 -13.27 -8.68 0.62
C GLU A 542 -13.37 -8.68 2.15
N GLN A 543 -13.18 -7.51 2.78
CA GLN A 543 -13.27 -7.37 4.22
C GLN A 543 -14.68 -7.68 4.73
N ALA A 544 -15.72 -7.25 4.03
CA ALA A 544 -17.10 -7.56 4.37
C ALA A 544 -17.38 -9.07 4.28
N ILE A 545 -16.93 -9.74 3.20
CA ILE A 545 -17.03 -11.20 3.06
C ILE A 545 -16.36 -11.89 4.26
N ARG A 546 -15.12 -11.53 4.59
CA ARG A 546 -14.38 -12.13 5.73
C ARG A 546 -15.01 -11.82 7.09
N ALA A 547 -15.71 -10.70 7.21
CA ALA A 547 -16.41 -10.34 8.44
C ALA A 547 -17.63 -11.24 8.66
N ILE A 548 -18.39 -11.54 7.62
CA ILE A 548 -19.68 -12.24 7.74
C ILE A 548 -19.63 -13.75 7.47
N ASP A 549 -18.72 -14.21 6.61
CA ASP A 549 -18.61 -15.61 6.21
C ASP A 549 -17.56 -16.33 7.07
N LYS A 550 -17.97 -16.69 8.29
CA LYS A 550 -17.09 -17.38 9.26
C LYS A 550 -16.88 -18.85 8.94
N ASP A 551 -17.85 -19.47 8.25
CA ASP A 551 -17.85 -20.89 7.95
C ASP A 551 -17.13 -21.21 6.62
N GLY A 552 -16.75 -20.20 5.85
CA GLY A 552 -16.07 -20.37 4.56
C GLY A 552 -17.00 -20.88 3.45
N ALA A 553 -18.27 -20.47 3.50
CA ALA A 553 -19.27 -20.80 2.50
C ALA A 553 -19.01 -20.07 1.16
N ILE A 554 -18.27 -18.96 1.17
CA ILE A 554 -17.88 -18.19 0.00
C ILE A 554 -16.45 -18.55 -0.40
N ASN A 555 -16.25 -18.80 -1.70
CA ASN A 555 -14.93 -18.92 -2.29
C ASN A 555 -14.26 -17.54 -2.33
N VAL A 556 -13.42 -17.23 -1.34
CA VAL A 556 -12.73 -15.93 -1.19
C VAL A 556 -11.75 -15.59 -2.34
N ASP A 557 -11.41 -16.55 -3.20
CA ASP A 557 -10.63 -16.30 -4.42
C ASP A 557 -11.53 -15.95 -5.64
N ARG A 558 -12.86 -15.99 -5.48
CA ARG A 558 -13.86 -15.84 -6.54
C ARG A 558 -14.98 -14.88 -6.11
N PHE A 559 -14.60 -13.61 -6.00
CA PHE A 559 -15.53 -12.50 -5.85
C PHE A 559 -15.09 -11.31 -6.70
N ALA A 560 -16.06 -10.50 -7.13
CA ALA A 560 -15.82 -9.29 -7.91
C ALA A 560 -16.91 -8.24 -7.68
N LEU A 561 -16.55 -6.98 -7.92
CA LEU A 561 -17.50 -5.89 -8.11
C LEU A 561 -17.89 -5.84 -9.59
N HIS A 562 -19.19 -5.84 -9.89
CA HIS A 562 -19.69 -5.70 -11.25
C HIS A 562 -20.56 -4.46 -11.35
N LYS A 563 -20.31 -3.64 -12.38
CA LYS A 563 -21.08 -2.43 -12.64
C LYS A 563 -21.82 -2.55 -13.96
N PRO A 564 -23.07 -3.08 -13.96
CA PRO A 564 -23.84 -3.28 -15.19
C PRO A 564 -24.29 -1.95 -15.83
N GLN A 565 -24.58 -0.94 -15.01
CA GLN A 565 -25.08 0.37 -15.43
C GLN A 565 -24.54 1.46 -14.49
N GLU A 566 -24.70 2.74 -14.85
CA GLU A 566 -24.09 3.84 -14.11
C GLU A 566 -24.54 3.93 -12.63
N ASP A 567 -25.79 3.58 -12.37
CA ASP A 567 -26.49 3.67 -11.09
C ASP A 567 -26.62 2.33 -10.35
N LYS A 568 -26.25 1.22 -10.99
CA LYS A 568 -26.37 -0.14 -10.43
C LYS A 568 -25.02 -0.72 -10.04
N LEU A 569 -25.03 -1.50 -8.96
CA LEU A 569 -23.87 -2.21 -8.46
C LEU A 569 -24.25 -3.65 -8.09
N GLU A 570 -23.42 -4.60 -8.50
CA GLU A 570 -23.55 -6.00 -8.12
C GLU A 570 -22.29 -6.49 -7.41
N PHE A 571 -22.51 -7.25 -6.34
CA PHE A 571 -21.53 -8.00 -5.58
C PHE A 571 -21.54 -9.45 -6.05
N TRP A 572 -20.55 -9.84 -6.85
CA TRP A 572 -20.45 -11.20 -7.36
C TRP A 572 -19.69 -12.08 -6.38
N ILE A 573 -20.28 -13.21 -5.99
CA ILE A 573 -19.66 -14.23 -5.12
C ILE A 573 -19.86 -15.62 -5.70
N GLU A 574 -18.88 -16.50 -5.56
CA GLU A 574 -19.02 -17.93 -5.85
C GLU A 574 -19.07 -18.73 -4.54
N ALA A 575 -19.99 -19.68 -4.44
CA ALA A 575 -20.03 -20.60 -3.30
C ALA A 575 -18.83 -21.57 -3.30
N SER A 576 -18.38 -21.99 -2.13
CA SER A 576 -17.26 -22.93 -1.98
C SER A 576 -17.63 -24.38 -2.32
N SER A 577 -18.90 -24.77 -2.12
CA SER A 577 -19.47 -26.08 -2.46
C SER A 577 -20.95 -25.98 -2.83
N ASP A 578 -21.55 -27.06 -3.32
CA ASP A 578 -22.98 -27.10 -3.66
C ASP A 578 -23.86 -26.97 -2.41
N GLU A 579 -23.42 -27.52 -1.28
CA GLU A 579 -24.07 -27.35 0.03
C GLU A 579 -24.03 -25.88 0.46
N ALA A 580 -22.86 -25.24 0.36
CA ALA A 580 -22.70 -23.83 0.66
C ALA A 580 -23.56 -22.94 -0.26
N TYR A 581 -23.66 -23.30 -1.55
CA TYR A 581 -24.54 -22.59 -2.49
C TYR A 581 -25.99 -22.61 -2.03
N ASN A 582 -26.51 -23.77 -1.64
CA ASN A 582 -27.89 -23.90 -1.17
C ASN A 582 -28.12 -23.13 0.15
N GLN A 583 -27.15 -23.16 1.06
CA GLN A 583 -27.19 -22.41 2.32
C GLN A 583 -27.24 -20.89 2.08
N ILE A 584 -26.36 -20.37 1.23
CA ILE A 584 -26.32 -18.93 0.91
C ILE A 584 -27.58 -18.53 0.15
N LYS A 585 -28.00 -19.33 -0.84
CA LYS A 585 -29.20 -19.07 -1.64
C LYS A 585 -30.46 -18.92 -0.78
N ALA A 586 -30.61 -19.74 0.27
CA ALA A 586 -31.75 -19.67 1.18
C ALA A 586 -31.80 -18.35 1.98
N ASN A 587 -30.65 -17.71 2.22
CA ASN A 587 -30.52 -16.50 3.05
C ASN A 587 -29.93 -15.31 2.27
N LEU A 588 -30.08 -15.30 0.94
CA LEU A 588 -29.32 -14.41 0.05
C LEU A 588 -29.58 -12.92 0.33
N ASN A 589 -30.82 -12.55 0.65
CA ASN A 589 -31.17 -11.16 0.96
C ASN A 589 -30.65 -10.72 2.34
N GLU A 590 -30.63 -11.62 3.32
CA GLU A 590 -30.02 -11.32 4.63
C GLU A 590 -28.49 -11.13 4.47
N MET A 591 -27.86 -11.94 3.62
CA MET A 591 -26.45 -11.77 3.27
C MET A 591 -26.19 -10.44 2.56
N GLN A 592 -27.07 -10.04 1.64
CA GLN A 592 -27.01 -8.72 0.98
C GLN A 592 -27.01 -7.60 2.01
N HIS A 593 -27.92 -7.65 2.97
CA HIS A 593 -28.02 -6.66 4.02
C HIS A 593 -26.70 -6.55 4.83
N LYS A 594 -26.23 -7.69 5.36
CA LYS A 594 -25.00 -7.74 6.16
C LYS A 594 -23.77 -7.27 5.39
N LEU A 595 -23.65 -7.61 4.09
CA LEU A 595 -22.52 -7.14 3.27
C LEU A 595 -22.55 -5.63 3.07
N ILE A 596 -23.71 -5.06 2.78
CA ILE A 596 -23.87 -3.61 2.60
C ILE A 596 -23.54 -2.87 3.90
N GLU A 597 -24.06 -3.33 5.04
CA GLU A 597 -23.76 -2.73 6.36
C GLU A 597 -22.26 -2.70 6.64
N GLN A 598 -21.58 -3.83 6.44
CA GLN A 598 -20.14 -3.95 6.69
C GLN A 598 -19.30 -3.04 5.79
N ILE A 599 -19.71 -2.85 4.53
CA ILE A 599 -19.03 -1.91 3.62
C ILE A 599 -19.32 -0.46 4.03
N ALA A 600 -20.57 -0.15 4.41
CA ALA A 600 -20.99 1.20 4.75
C ALA A 600 -20.36 1.70 6.06
N GLU A 601 -20.19 0.83 7.06
CA GLU A 601 -19.47 1.13 8.31
C GLU A 601 -18.05 1.66 8.05
N LYS A 602 -17.41 1.18 6.97
CA LYS A 602 -16.03 1.52 6.61
C LYS A 602 -15.91 2.54 5.49
N ASN A 603 -17.02 2.93 4.85
CA ASN A 603 -17.04 3.88 3.75
C ASN A 603 -18.16 4.89 3.96
N THR A 604 -17.79 6.04 4.55
CA THR A 604 -18.73 7.10 4.92
C THR A 604 -19.46 7.70 3.72
N ASP A 605 -18.82 7.77 2.55
CA ASP A 605 -19.47 8.27 1.34
C ASP A 605 -20.46 7.26 0.77
N PHE A 606 -20.16 5.96 0.88
CA PHE A 606 -21.13 4.92 0.54
C PHE A 606 -22.32 4.94 1.50
N GLN A 607 -22.09 5.08 2.81
CA GLN A 607 -23.16 5.24 3.80
C GLN A 607 -24.09 6.42 3.47
N LYS A 608 -23.54 7.59 3.10
CA LYS A 608 -24.35 8.76 2.70
C LYS A 608 -25.24 8.49 1.50
N ILE A 609 -24.76 7.69 0.53
CA ILE A 609 -25.54 7.33 -0.67
C ILE A 609 -26.66 6.35 -0.32
N LEU A 610 -26.41 5.40 0.58
CA LEU A 610 -27.46 4.53 1.10
C LEU A 610 -28.52 5.34 1.86
N ASP A 611 -28.11 6.35 2.62
CA ASP A 611 -29.00 7.22 3.37
C ASP A 611 -29.82 8.17 2.49
N SER A 612 -29.26 8.66 1.39
CA SER A 612 -29.97 9.51 0.43
C SER A 612 -31.04 8.75 -0.36
N LYS A 613 -30.93 7.41 -0.46
CA LYS A 613 -31.79 6.55 -1.28
C LYS A 613 -31.86 6.98 -2.76
N SER A 614 -30.82 7.66 -3.24
CA SER A 614 -30.76 8.17 -4.62
C SER A 614 -30.49 7.09 -5.66
N ASN A 615 -30.08 5.90 -5.22
CA ASN A 615 -29.64 4.79 -6.08
C ASN A 615 -30.29 3.47 -5.64
N PRO A 616 -30.57 2.53 -6.57
CA PRO A 616 -30.97 1.17 -6.21
C PRO A 616 -29.88 0.49 -5.37
N TYR A 617 -30.26 -0.18 -4.28
CA TYR A 617 -29.29 -0.84 -3.42
C TYR A 617 -28.49 -1.91 -4.18
N PRO A 618 -27.20 -2.11 -3.84
CA PRO A 618 -26.39 -3.13 -4.49
C PRO A 618 -26.98 -4.53 -4.32
N GLN A 619 -26.95 -5.34 -5.38
CA GLN A 619 -27.43 -6.73 -5.37
C GLN A 619 -26.29 -7.72 -5.21
N ILE A 620 -26.57 -8.90 -4.65
CA ILE A 620 -25.64 -10.03 -4.72
C ILE A 620 -25.99 -10.90 -5.93
N ARG A 621 -24.97 -11.27 -6.70
CA ARG A 621 -25.04 -12.36 -7.68
C ARG A 621 -24.24 -13.54 -7.15
N LEU A 622 -24.94 -14.59 -6.70
CA LEU A 622 -24.35 -15.82 -6.16
C LEU A 622 -24.24 -16.85 -7.28
N PHE A 623 -23.01 -17.28 -7.59
CA PHE A 623 -22.71 -18.34 -8.55
C PHE A 623 -22.56 -19.69 -7.87
N LYS A 624 -22.95 -20.75 -8.59
CA LYS A 624 -22.60 -22.14 -8.25
C LYS A 624 -21.08 -22.35 -8.27
N PRO A 625 -20.54 -23.27 -7.47
CA PRO A 625 -19.10 -23.55 -7.44
C PRO A 625 -18.54 -23.83 -8.83
N LYS A 626 -17.41 -23.23 -9.17
CA LYS A 626 -16.71 -23.34 -10.47
C LYS A 626 -17.49 -22.87 -11.70
N GLN A 627 -18.72 -22.37 -11.56
CA GLN A 627 -19.53 -21.92 -12.70
C GLN A 627 -19.49 -20.40 -12.91
N SER A 628 -18.86 -19.64 -11.99
CA SER A 628 -18.72 -18.20 -12.16
C SER A 628 -17.86 -17.83 -13.35
N ILE A 629 -18.11 -16.66 -13.93
CA ILE A 629 -17.26 -16.06 -14.97
C ILE A 629 -15.82 -15.93 -14.48
N MET A 630 -15.64 -15.61 -13.19
CA MET A 630 -14.33 -15.51 -12.54
C MET A 630 -13.58 -16.85 -12.56
N SER A 631 -14.27 -17.96 -12.30
CA SER A 631 -13.69 -19.31 -12.35
C SER A 631 -13.35 -19.73 -13.77
N LYS A 632 -14.26 -19.53 -14.73
CA LYS A 632 -13.99 -19.80 -16.16
C LYS A 632 -12.79 -19.00 -16.66
N HIS A 633 -12.72 -17.71 -16.32
CA HIS A 633 -11.58 -16.87 -16.70
C HIS A 633 -10.26 -17.37 -16.10
N ALA A 634 -10.25 -17.73 -14.82
CA ALA A 634 -9.06 -18.23 -14.14
C ALA A 634 -8.59 -19.59 -14.66
N GLU A 635 -9.51 -20.45 -15.11
CA GLU A 635 -9.20 -21.74 -15.74
C GLU A 635 -8.55 -21.55 -17.13
N LEU A 636 -9.13 -20.67 -17.95
CA LEU A 636 -8.60 -20.36 -19.28
C LEU A 636 -7.29 -19.55 -19.22
N ASN A 637 -7.11 -18.73 -18.18
CA ASN A 637 -6.00 -17.80 -18.05
C ASN A 637 -5.32 -17.89 -16.67
N PRO A 638 -4.71 -19.03 -16.30
CA PRO A 638 -4.18 -19.26 -14.95
C PRO A 638 -3.03 -18.31 -14.56
N HIS A 639 -2.39 -17.70 -15.55
CA HIS A 639 -1.29 -16.74 -15.38
C HIS A 639 -1.76 -15.30 -15.16
N ARG A 640 -3.04 -15.00 -15.40
CA ARG A 640 -3.62 -13.66 -15.21
C ARG A 640 -4.00 -13.43 -13.76
N LYS A 641 -4.04 -12.15 -13.40
CA LYS A 641 -4.46 -11.70 -12.08
C LYS A 641 -5.94 -12.00 -11.85
N LEU A 642 -6.34 -12.14 -10.59
CA LEU A 642 -7.77 -12.27 -10.25
C LEU A 642 -8.53 -11.01 -10.69
N GLN A 643 -9.59 -11.18 -11.47
CA GLN A 643 -10.47 -10.07 -11.83
C GLN A 643 -11.38 -9.71 -10.65
N ARG A 644 -11.06 -8.60 -9.98
CA ARG A 644 -11.82 -8.09 -8.83
C ARG A 644 -12.86 -7.03 -9.18
N VAL A 645 -12.76 -6.47 -10.38
CA VAL A 645 -13.76 -5.58 -10.97
C VAL A 645 -14.05 -6.09 -12.37
N VAL A 646 -15.32 -6.34 -12.67
CA VAL A 646 -15.80 -6.76 -13.99
C VAL A 646 -16.60 -5.61 -14.58
N ALA A 647 -16.11 -5.07 -15.69
CA ALA A 647 -16.85 -4.08 -16.46
C ALA A 647 -17.93 -4.79 -17.29
N ASP A 648 -19.07 -4.13 -17.46
CA ASP A 648 -20.12 -4.62 -18.35
C ASP A 648 -19.62 -4.61 -19.81
N SER A 649 -19.74 -5.75 -20.49
CA SER A 649 -19.35 -5.91 -21.90
C SER A 649 -20.32 -6.85 -22.62
N PRO A 650 -20.40 -6.79 -23.97
CA PRO A 650 -21.22 -7.74 -24.75
C PRO A 650 -20.89 -9.20 -24.41
N ASP A 651 -19.60 -9.53 -24.24
CA ASP A 651 -19.14 -10.87 -23.89
C ASP A 651 -19.62 -11.31 -22.50
N ILE A 652 -19.58 -10.41 -21.52
CA ILE A 652 -20.07 -10.68 -20.17
C ILE A 652 -21.59 -10.90 -20.18
N LYS A 653 -22.34 -10.07 -20.92
CA LYS A 653 -23.79 -10.23 -21.11
C LYS A 653 -24.13 -11.57 -21.75
N GLN A 654 -23.40 -11.95 -22.79
CA GLN A 654 -23.57 -13.23 -23.47
C GLN A 654 -23.30 -14.40 -22.52
N GLN A 655 -22.18 -14.37 -21.77
CA GLN A 655 -21.85 -15.43 -20.81
C GLN A 655 -22.89 -15.59 -19.70
N LEU A 656 -23.48 -14.48 -19.23
CA LEU A 656 -24.58 -14.52 -18.25
C LEU A 656 -25.87 -15.07 -18.87
N HIS A 657 -26.14 -14.76 -20.15
CA HIS A 657 -27.31 -15.25 -20.87
C HIS A 657 -27.24 -16.75 -21.22
N GLU A 658 -26.05 -17.26 -21.52
CA GLU A 658 -25.84 -18.67 -21.89
C GLU A 658 -25.92 -19.64 -20.71
N ALA A 659 -25.82 -19.16 -19.46
CA ALA A 659 -25.85 -19.99 -18.26
C ALA A 659 -26.74 -19.39 -17.15
N PRO A 660 -28.05 -19.16 -17.40
CA PRO A 660 -28.93 -18.51 -16.44
C PRO A 660 -29.10 -19.31 -15.14
N ASP A 661 -29.01 -20.64 -15.21
CA ASP A 661 -29.13 -21.54 -14.04
C ASP A 661 -27.84 -21.66 -13.22
N SER A 662 -26.78 -20.96 -13.60
CA SER A 662 -25.49 -20.97 -12.91
C SER A 662 -25.41 -20.00 -11.73
N PHE A 663 -26.41 -19.12 -11.56
CA PHE A 663 -26.45 -18.14 -10.48
C PHE A 663 -27.88 -17.81 -10.03
N VAL A 664 -27.98 -17.13 -8.90
CA VAL A 664 -29.18 -16.44 -8.42
C VAL A 664 -28.82 -14.99 -8.03
N VAL A 665 -29.80 -14.10 -8.08
CA VAL A 665 -29.61 -12.67 -7.74
C VAL A 665 -30.50 -12.33 -6.55
N SER A 666 -29.98 -11.54 -5.61
CA SER A 666 -30.77 -11.01 -4.48
C SER A 666 -31.80 -9.99 -4.97
N THR A 667 -32.85 -9.73 -4.18
CA THR A 667 -33.95 -8.86 -4.64
C THR A 667 -33.51 -7.42 -4.87
N GLY A 668 -32.46 -6.97 -4.16
CA GLY A 668 -32.07 -5.55 -4.16
C GLY A 668 -32.84 -4.74 -3.12
N ASP A 669 -33.69 -5.38 -2.31
CA ASP A 669 -34.38 -4.72 -1.20
C ASP A 669 -33.45 -4.63 0.02
N TYR A 670 -33.48 -3.48 0.69
CA TYR A 670 -32.69 -3.24 1.90
C TYR A 670 -33.62 -2.71 3.01
N PRO A 671 -34.09 -3.58 3.91
CA PRO A 671 -34.90 -3.16 5.04
C PRO A 671 -34.01 -2.39 6.03
N LYS A 672 -34.38 -1.14 6.35
CA LYS A 672 -33.69 -0.35 7.39
C LYS A 672 -34.13 -0.76 8.79
#